data_AF-A0A7J4XH38-F1
#
_entry.id   AF-A0A7J4XH38-F1
#
_cell.length_a   1.000
_cell.length_b   1.000
_cell.length_c   1.000
_cell.angle_alpha   90.00
_cell.angle_beta   90.00
_cell.angle_gamma   90.00
#
_symmetry.space_group_name_H-M   'P 1'
#
loop_
_entity.id
_entity.type
_entity.pdbx_description
1 polymer ?
#
loop_
_entity_poly.entity_id
_entity_poly.type
_entity_poly.pdbx_seq_one_letter_code
_entity_poly.pdbx_strand_id
1 'polypeptide(L)'
;MKRIGYLLILCSLFFVMSGCEKDTEPVNFAPKLTTGKVDGIFRTGATLFGEMVKPEGVVVKEYGILYSTLQSMAEYETKTADNDNNGKFSAQLVDLEAGKTYYYCAYASSGYSIARGEVKSFVTVASEVPVFSTLQIKDVDEKSFVVNTSILDEGGSNIVMKGFCWKEVSGDSDDPEVIDESKNLDLSAEYQWRVNDLKPGRKYAVRAFAVNSNGLGYGTTTYLTTNATDLPVVSSCTPSDSTSTSITMLARILGNASTVTEKGFCYSSTKELPEVTDMRVISNIPDTVIYETVSGLVPGNTYYIRAYATGSQGTGYGDVFSYTIPGGNVGQSINSAEDLMAFRDACNAGADLSNWKDASGVVNINADIDMAGKVSWQPINRFDYVLEGNGHTISNLKIYYSELQEKPAASTGWIVLGFINQNYGVIRNLTMGEGCELKMTPDDSPINIAESVITFGMFCGALWDNASISNCKNYAYVKACSGAGIVGMMYGGMVEKCINYGNIVAVGTEVIAEEYVDNSTSGIAYGCVKSLNQIRGRIVDCQNNGVIKGGYRAAGICSRHEEGGDIVGCINYAKVTSDEWAAGGICSEVGMGNATLESCVNMGEVSSTNIAGGIVGVADIYNLTFSLSRCRHEGQVNSTDIAGGVCGLVKKTDGILSMDSNTNSGTVNGVAGSETNIIGKDERISL
;
A
#
# COMPACT_ATOMS: atom_id res chain seq x y z
N MET A 1 12.63 31.96 113.90
CA MET A 1 13.85 31.14 113.72
C MET A 1 14.68 31.73 112.59
N LYS A 2 15.94 32.08 112.91
CA LYS A 2 17.13 32.33 112.07
C LYS A 2 16.92 33.03 110.70
N ARG A 3 17.26 34.34 110.62
CA ARG A 3 18.60 34.92 110.32
C ARG A 3 18.87 34.99 108.80
N ILE A 4 18.75 36.16 108.17
CA ILE A 4 19.72 37.29 108.11
C ILE A 4 20.73 37.11 106.98
N GLY A 5 20.82 38.16 106.15
CA GLY A 5 21.92 38.41 105.21
C GLY A 5 21.76 39.78 104.53
N TYR A 6 21.76 40.84 105.33
CA TYR A 6 21.82 42.24 104.90
C TYR A 6 23.22 42.61 104.37
N LEU A 7 23.30 43.82 103.78
CA LEU A 7 24.44 44.75 103.78
C LEU A 7 25.29 44.67 102.48
N LEU A 8 25.34 45.70 101.62
CA LEU A 8 26.18 46.93 101.68
C LEU A 8 26.17 47.51 100.23
N ILE A 9 26.31 48.78 99.86
CA ILE A 9 26.37 50.10 100.50
C ILE A 9 26.57 51.16 99.37
N LEU A 10 26.02 52.36 99.59
CA LEU A 10 26.51 53.71 99.25
C LEU A 10 26.73 54.23 97.79
N CYS A 11 26.13 55.42 97.64
CA CYS A 11 26.71 56.71 97.19
C CYS A 11 26.91 57.01 95.70
N SER A 12 26.07 57.92 95.19
CA SER A 12 26.47 59.29 94.78
C SER A 12 25.20 60.07 94.38
N LEU A 13 24.74 61.06 95.13
CA LEU A 13 25.20 62.46 95.23
C LEU A 13 24.89 63.32 93.97
N PHE A 14 23.92 64.22 94.15
CA PHE A 14 23.90 65.65 93.73
C PHE A 14 23.55 66.09 92.28
N PHE A 15 22.44 66.87 92.20
CA PHE A 15 22.24 68.15 91.44
C PHE A 15 22.32 68.08 89.88
N VAL A 16 21.51 68.73 89.04
CA VAL A 16 20.78 70.01 89.02
C VAL A 16 19.65 69.93 87.96
N MET A 17 18.70 70.85 88.11
CA MET A 17 17.54 71.22 87.29
C MET A 17 17.71 71.39 85.75
N SER A 18 16.51 71.42 85.14
CA SER A 18 16.08 72.11 83.90
C SER A 18 16.16 71.35 82.58
N GLY A 19 14.97 71.04 82.07
CA GLY A 19 14.70 70.63 80.70
C GLY A 19 13.20 70.70 80.43
N CYS A 20 12.66 71.91 80.30
CA CYS A 20 11.35 72.12 79.67
C CYS A 20 11.56 71.95 78.17
N GLU A 21 11.29 70.77 77.63
CA GLU A 21 10.97 70.62 76.22
C GLU A 21 9.45 70.45 76.10
N LYS A 22 8.88 71.32 75.26
CA LYS A 22 7.50 71.28 74.78
C LYS A 22 7.01 69.84 74.63
N ASP A 23 5.85 69.54 75.21
CA ASP A 23 4.91 68.60 74.59
C ASP A 23 4.51 69.20 73.23
N THR A 24 5.37 69.05 72.23
CA THR A 24 4.88 68.97 70.86
C THR A 24 4.22 67.62 70.76
N GLU A 25 2.87 67.61 70.78
CA GLU A 25 2.13 66.55 70.12
C GLU A 25 2.87 66.26 68.80
N PRO A 26 3.25 65.01 68.49
CA PRO A 26 3.80 64.75 67.18
C PRO A 26 2.70 65.08 66.17
N VAL A 27 2.81 66.26 65.55
CA VAL A 27 1.92 66.72 64.47
C VAL A 27 2.32 65.98 63.18
N ASN A 28 2.32 64.65 63.24
CA ASN A 28 2.54 63.81 62.09
C ASN A 28 1.17 63.27 61.68
N PHE A 29 0.39 64.12 60.99
CA PHE A 29 -0.89 63.70 60.42
C PHE A 29 -0.62 62.66 59.34
N ALA A 30 -1.27 61.49 59.45
CA ALA A 30 -1.24 60.48 58.40
C ALA A 30 -1.74 61.09 57.07
N PRO A 31 -1.24 60.63 55.92
CA PRO A 31 -1.72 61.10 54.63
C PRO A 31 -3.21 60.85 54.48
N LYS A 32 -3.94 61.80 53.90
CA LYS A 32 -5.38 61.62 53.62
C LYS A 32 -5.52 60.76 52.37
N LEU A 33 -6.20 59.64 52.50
CA LEU A 33 -6.41 58.66 51.43
C LEU A 33 -7.90 58.58 51.06
N THR A 34 -8.18 58.62 49.76
CA THR A 34 -9.51 58.39 49.19
C THR A 34 -9.45 57.14 48.33
N THR A 35 -10.25 56.13 48.69
CA THR A 35 -10.44 54.94 47.85
C THR A 35 -11.40 55.29 46.72
N GLY A 36 -10.91 55.27 45.49
CA GLY A 36 -11.65 55.61 44.27
C GLY A 36 -12.58 54.49 43.80
N LYS A 37 -13.21 54.70 42.63
CA LYS A 37 -14.07 53.71 41.97
C LYS A 37 -13.25 52.52 41.44
N VAL A 38 -13.95 51.46 41.05
CA VAL A 38 -13.41 50.40 40.20
C VAL A 38 -13.89 50.65 38.78
N ASP A 39 -13.05 50.34 37.81
CA ASP A 39 -13.36 50.36 36.37
C ASP A 39 -12.73 49.13 35.69
N GLY A 40 -13.21 48.78 34.49
CA GLY A 40 -12.71 47.63 33.74
C GLY A 40 -12.70 46.34 34.56
N ILE A 41 -13.85 45.92 35.08
CA ILE A 41 -13.98 44.68 35.85
C ILE A 41 -14.02 43.51 34.86
N PHE A 42 -13.05 42.61 34.97
CA PHE A 42 -12.90 41.41 34.15
C PHE A 42 -13.09 40.15 35.01
N ARG A 43 -13.03 38.96 34.40
CA ARG A 43 -13.12 37.67 35.10
C ARG A 43 -11.96 37.47 36.09
N THR A 44 -10.76 37.96 35.75
CA THR A 44 -9.54 37.76 36.55
C THR A 44 -8.85 39.06 36.97
N GLY A 45 -9.53 40.20 36.90
CA GLY A 45 -8.89 41.47 37.20
C GLY A 45 -9.84 42.66 37.27
N ALA A 46 -9.32 43.78 37.73
CA ALA A 46 -10.02 45.06 37.76
C ALA A 46 -9.02 46.21 37.90
N THR A 47 -9.41 47.41 37.46
CA THR A 47 -8.62 48.63 37.67
C THR A 47 -9.24 49.46 38.78
N LEU A 48 -8.47 49.69 39.84
CA LEU A 48 -8.92 50.41 41.03
C LEU A 48 -8.21 51.74 41.12
N PHE A 49 -8.95 52.77 41.51
CA PHE A 49 -8.42 54.13 41.61
C PHE A 49 -8.25 54.54 43.07
N GLY A 50 -7.31 55.44 43.33
CA GLY A 50 -7.08 56.02 44.64
C GLY A 50 -6.55 57.44 44.54
N GLU A 51 -6.69 58.20 45.61
CA GLU A 51 -6.10 59.54 45.73
C GLU A 51 -5.44 59.69 47.10
N MET A 52 -4.26 60.30 47.14
CA MET A 52 -3.45 60.52 48.31
C MET A 52 -3.02 61.99 48.37
N VAL A 53 -3.38 62.65 49.46
CA VAL A 53 -2.94 64.02 49.76
C VAL A 53 -1.89 63.94 50.86
N LYS A 54 -0.64 64.26 50.52
CA LYS A 54 0.53 64.19 51.41
C LYS A 54 0.74 65.51 52.17
N PRO A 55 0.61 65.54 53.51
CA PRO A 55 0.94 66.71 54.32
C PRO A 55 2.46 66.98 54.32
N GLU A 56 2.84 68.24 54.57
CA GLU A 56 4.24 68.67 54.61
C GLU A 56 5.00 67.97 55.76
N GLY A 57 6.17 67.39 55.48
CA GLY A 57 7.00 66.68 56.46
C GLY A 57 6.69 65.17 56.64
N VAL A 58 5.62 64.64 56.04
CA VAL A 58 5.26 63.21 56.15
C VAL A 58 6.08 62.35 55.19
N VAL A 59 6.65 61.23 55.67
CA VAL A 59 7.37 60.27 54.82
C VAL A 59 6.41 59.21 54.30
N VAL A 60 6.20 59.16 52.99
CA VAL A 60 5.51 58.08 52.28
C VAL A 60 6.54 57.41 51.39
N LYS A 61 6.79 56.13 51.65
CA LYS A 61 7.71 55.30 50.85
C LYS A 61 6.98 54.57 49.73
N GLU A 62 5.72 54.19 49.97
CA GLU A 62 4.92 53.37 49.06
C GLU A 62 3.45 53.67 49.26
N TYR A 63 2.65 53.65 48.20
CA TYR A 63 1.20 53.77 48.25
C TYR A 63 0.58 53.03 47.07
N GLY A 64 -0.69 52.66 47.22
CA GLY A 64 -1.39 51.83 46.26
C GLY A 64 -2.72 51.35 46.82
N ILE A 65 -3.10 50.11 46.49
CA ILE A 65 -4.33 49.45 46.91
C ILE A 65 -4.01 48.21 47.75
N LEU A 66 -4.71 48.07 48.88
CA LEU A 66 -4.85 46.78 49.58
C LEU A 66 -6.13 46.12 49.11
N TYR A 67 -6.12 44.82 48.88
CA TYR A 67 -7.31 44.05 48.50
C TYR A 67 -7.39 42.71 49.25
N SER A 68 -8.61 42.21 49.44
CA SER A 68 -8.89 40.97 50.16
C SER A 68 -10.21 40.36 49.70
N THR A 69 -10.37 39.07 49.95
CA THR A 69 -11.68 38.38 49.85
C THR A 69 -12.47 38.47 51.15
N LEU A 70 -11.86 38.96 52.24
CA LEU A 70 -12.48 39.18 53.54
C LEU A 70 -12.89 40.64 53.71
N GLN A 71 -14.16 40.88 54.03
CA GLN A 71 -14.67 42.23 54.29
C GLN A 71 -13.92 42.96 55.42
N SER A 72 -13.40 42.22 56.40
CA SER A 72 -12.66 42.78 57.54
C SER A 72 -11.31 43.38 57.17
N MET A 73 -10.75 43.04 56.00
CA MET A 73 -9.37 43.38 55.61
C MET A 73 -8.33 42.99 56.68
N ALA A 74 -8.62 41.93 57.45
CA ALA A 74 -7.72 41.38 58.47
C ALA A 74 -6.49 40.71 57.82
N GLU A 75 -6.72 40.03 56.70
CA GLU A 75 -5.71 39.52 55.79
C GLU A 75 -5.93 40.21 54.44
N TYR A 76 -4.85 40.67 53.82
CA TYR A 76 -4.93 41.42 52.58
C TYR A 76 -3.63 41.28 51.78
N GLU A 77 -3.77 41.44 50.48
CA GLU A 77 -2.68 41.58 49.54
C GLU A 77 -2.47 43.06 49.19
N THR A 78 -1.30 43.37 48.65
CA THR A 78 -0.86 44.75 48.39
C THR A 78 -0.47 44.90 46.93
N LYS A 79 -1.03 45.90 46.25
CA LYS A 79 -0.68 46.30 44.90
C LYS A 79 -0.28 47.78 44.90
N THR A 80 0.95 48.06 44.51
CA THR A 80 1.46 49.44 44.35
C THR A 80 0.75 50.17 43.22
N ALA A 81 0.70 51.51 43.29
CA ALA A 81 0.21 52.34 42.19
C ALA A 81 0.97 52.08 40.88
N ASP A 82 0.26 51.84 39.79
CA ASP A 82 0.83 51.64 38.44
C ASP A 82 0.98 52.98 37.69
N ASN A 83 0.05 53.91 37.88
CA ASN A 83 0.13 55.29 37.36
C ASN A 83 -0.07 56.26 38.51
N ASP A 84 0.74 57.31 38.60
CA ASP A 84 0.52 58.43 39.53
C ASP A 84 0.57 59.76 38.78
N ASN A 85 -0.45 60.57 39.00
CA ASN A 85 -0.49 61.96 38.58
C ASN A 85 -0.80 62.83 39.80
N ASN A 86 0.27 63.24 40.47
CA ASN A 86 0.23 64.20 41.58
C ASN A 86 -0.72 63.78 42.72
N GLY A 87 -0.62 62.50 43.14
CA GLY A 87 -1.39 61.93 44.25
C GLY A 87 -2.64 61.18 43.80
N LYS A 88 -3.06 61.27 42.53
CA LYS A 88 -4.13 60.44 41.96
C LYS A 88 -3.52 59.25 41.23
N PHE A 89 -3.94 58.05 41.62
CA PHE A 89 -3.34 56.83 41.12
C PHE A 89 -4.34 55.76 40.71
N SER A 90 -3.87 54.83 39.90
CA SER A 90 -4.57 53.59 39.55
C SER A 90 -3.71 52.38 39.86
N ALA A 91 -4.34 51.27 40.23
CA ALA A 91 -3.71 49.97 40.39
C ALA A 91 -4.55 48.91 39.65
N GLN A 92 -3.90 48.15 38.77
CA GLN A 92 -4.50 47.05 38.03
C GLN A 92 -4.27 45.76 38.81
N LEU A 93 -5.37 45.14 39.23
CA LEU A 93 -5.36 43.78 39.77
C LEU A 93 -5.50 42.78 38.62
N VAL A 94 -4.70 41.73 38.71
CA VAL A 94 -4.69 40.56 37.84
C VAL A 94 -4.76 39.30 38.70
N ASP A 95 -4.95 38.14 38.09
CA ASP A 95 -4.98 36.83 38.75
C ASP A 95 -6.04 36.69 39.86
N LEU A 96 -7.14 37.46 39.76
CA LEU A 96 -8.29 37.32 40.65
C LEU A 96 -9.14 36.08 40.30
N GLU A 97 -9.88 35.56 41.27
CA GLU A 97 -10.86 34.49 41.05
C GLU A 97 -12.14 35.04 40.39
N ALA A 98 -12.68 34.34 39.40
CA ALA A 98 -13.90 34.72 38.68
C ALA A 98 -15.17 34.59 39.55
N GLY A 99 -16.15 35.48 39.33
CA GLY A 99 -17.42 35.49 40.07
C GLY A 99 -17.31 35.80 41.57
N LYS A 100 -16.14 36.27 42.04
CA LYS A 100 -15.83 36.44 43.46
C LYS A 100 -15.90 37.90 43.87
N THR A 101 -16.35 38.14 45.11
CA THR A 101 -16.39 39.48 45.71
C THR A 101 -15.02 39.81 46.33
N TYR A 102 -14.47 40.96 45.97
CA TYR A 102 -13.25 41.50 46.54
C TYR A 102 -13.53 42.82 47.25
N TYR A 103 -12.88 43.01 48.39
CA TYR A 103 -12.86 44.23 49.19
C TYR A 103 -11.50 44.91 49.05
N TYR A 104 -11.47 46.24 49.02
CA TYR A 104 -10.24 46.98 48.77
C TYR A 104 -10.24 48.37 49.42
N CYS A 105 -9.05 48.90 49.72
CA CYS A 105 -8.87 50.29 50.12
C CYS A 105 -7.53 50.86 49.64
N ALA A 106 -7.45 52.18 49.47
CA ALA A 106 -6.18 52.87 49.23
C ALA A 106 -5.29 52.80 50.48
N TYR A 107 -3.97 52.64 50.31
CA TYR A 107 -3.01 52.72 51.41
C TYR A 107 -1.82 53.61 51.09
N ALA A 108 -1.15 54.08 52.15
CA ALA A 108 0.18 54.68 52.10
C ALA A 108 1.01 54.19 53.28
N SER A 109 2.25 53.80 53.02
CA SER A 109 3.20 53.25 53.98
C SER A 109 4.40 54.17 54.18
N SER A 110 4.77 54.40 55.45
CA SER A 110 6.00 55.09 55.83
C SER A 110 7.21 54.14 55.95
N GLY A 111 6.96 52.82 55.84
CA GLY A 111 7.92 51.75 56.18
C GLY A 111 7.85 51.30 57.65
N TYR A 112 7.15 52.03 58.53
CA TYR A 112 6.88 51.63 59.92
C TYR A 112 5.38 51.49 60.22
N SER A 113 4.53 52.23 59.51
CA SER A 113 3.07 52.22 59.68
C SER A 113 2.36 52.37 58.32
N ILE A 114 1.11 51.89 58.27
CA ILE A 114 0.25 51.95 57.09
C ILE A 114 -1.00 52.78 57.43
N ALA A 115 -1.24 53.84 56.67
CA ALA A 115 -2.52 54.55 56.64
C ALA A 115 -3.45 53.89 55.61
N ARG A 116 -4.74 53.81 55.90
CA ARG A 116 -5.76 53.20 55.03
C ARG A 116 -6.91 54.16 54.76
N GLY A 117 -7.43 54.12 53.53
CA GLY A 117 -8.69 54.76 53.14
C GLY A 117 -9.92 53.91 53.48
N GLU A 118 -11.08 54.36 52.99
CA GLU A 118 -12.35 53.64 53.10
C GLU A 118 -12.31 52.29 52.37
N VAL A 119 -12.91 51.24 52.96
CA VAL A 119 -13.05 49.93 52.31
C VAL A 119 -14.25 49.94 51.38
N LYS A 120 -14.03 49.55 50.12
CA LYS A 120 -15.06 49.36 49.09
C LYS A 120 -15.01 47.92 48.56
N SER A 121 -15.98 47.54 47.72
CA SER A 121 -16.02 46.21 47.12
C SER A 121 -16.44 46.21 45.65
N PHE A 122 -16.06 45.16 44.93
CA PHE A 122 -16.52 44.84 43.58
C PHE A 122 -16.62 43.32 43.40
N VAL A 123 -17.30 42.86 42.34
CA VAL A 123 -17.45 41.44 42.00
C VAL A 123 -16.85 41.19 40.62
N THR A 124 -15.94 40.24 40.49
CA THR A 124 -15.38 39.83 39.18
C THR A 124 -16.44 39.14 38.34
N VAL A 125 -16.29 39.17 37.01
CA VAL A 125 -17.24 38.50 36.10
C VAL A 125 -17.16 36.97 36.32
N ALA A 126 -18.31 36.28 36.37
CA ALA A 126 -18.36 34.82 36.59
C ALA A 126 -17.83 34.03 35.39
N SER A 127 -17.34 32.81 35.62
CA SER A 127 -17.03 31.85 34.55
C SER A 127 -18.30 31.12 34.09
N GLU A 128 -18.40 30.78 32.80
CA GLU A 128 -19.55 30.11 32.20
C GLU A 128 -19.10 28.89 31.36
N VAL A 129 -20.04 28.10 30.85
CA VAL A 129 -19.75 27.04 29.87
C VAL A 129 -19.47 27.65 28.48
N PRO A 130 -18.80 26.93 27.56
CA PRO A 130 -18.44 27.49 26.25
C PRO A 130 -19.66 27.85 25.39
N VAL A 131 -19.54 28.94 24.63
CA VAL A 131 -20.58 29.47 23.72
C VAL A 131 -20.10 29.41 22.27
N PHE A 132 -20.99 29.05 21.34
CA PHE A 132 -20.66 28.73 19.95
C PHE A 132 -21.23 29.72 18.95
N SER A 133 -20.61 29.80 17.78
CA SER A 133 -21.22 30.38 16.59
C SER A 133 -22.20 29.39 15.94
N THR A 134 -23.04 29.89 15.03
CA THR A 134 -24.01 29.06 14.31
C THR A 134 -23.31 27.95 13.55
N LEU A 135 -23.72 26.70 13.80
CA LEU A 135 -23.23 25.52 13.09
C LEU A 135 -23.56 25.59 11.60
N GLN A 136 -22.53 25.43 10.76
CA GLN A 136 -22.67 25.37 9.31
C GLN A 136 -22.57 23.92 8.82
N ILE A 137 -23.41 23.55 7.86
CA ILE A 137 -23.41 22.24 7.20
C ILE A 137 -23.12 22.43 5.71
N LYS A 138 -22.26 21.59 5.16
CA LYS A 138 -21.95 21.53 3.73
C LYS A 138 -21.72 20.08 3.29
N ASP A 139 -21.54 19.87 1.98
CA ASP A 139 -21.15 18.58 1.39
C ASP A 139 -22.05 17.41 1.80
N VAL A 140 -23.38 17.64 1.83
CA VAL A 140 -24.39 16.64 2.18
C VAL A 140 -24.55 15.66 1.01
N ASP A 141 -24.28 14.38 1.27
CA ASP A 141 -24.55 13.27 0.37
C ASP A 141 -25.52 12.25 1.00
N GLU A 142 -25.64 11.06 0.41
CA GLU A 142 -26.56 10.02 0.87
C GLU A 142 -26.17 9.38 2.21
N LYS A 143 -24.93 9.56 2.67
CA LYS A 143 -24.38 8.87 3.86
C LYS A 143 -23.51 9.75 4.74
N SER A 144 -23.30 11.01 4.38
CA SER A 144 -22.40 11.89 5.11
C SER A 144 -22.72 13.37 4.89
N PHE A 145 -22.16 14.20 5.76
CA PHE A 145 -22.14 15.66 5.63
C PHE A 145 -20.97 16.25 6.42
N VAL A 146 -20.55 17.46 6.09
CA VAL A 146 -19.49 18.18 6.83
C VAL A 146 -20.10 19.26 7.70
N VAL A 147 -19.75 19.25 8.98
CA VAL A 147 -20.09 20.28 9.97
C VAL A 147 -18.90 21.15 10.31
N ASN A 148 -19.13 22.45 10.51
CA ASN A 148 -18.12 23.36 11.04
C ASN A 148 -18.75 24.46 11.92
N THR A 149 -18.01 24.91 12.93
CA THR A 149 -18.39 26.01 13.84
C THR A 149 -17.14 26.68 14.42
N SER A 150 -17.31 27.60 15.37
CA SER A 150 -16.26 28.17 16.20
C SER A 150 -16.78 28.42 17.62
N ILE A 151 -15.88 28.47 18.59
CA ILE A 151 -16.19 28.93 19.94
C ILE A 151 -16.12 30.46 19.95
N LEU A 152 -17.22 31.13 20.31
CA LEU A 152 -17.29 32.59 20.44
C LEU A 152 -16.74 33.06 21.79
N ASP A 153 -17.00 32.31 22.85
CA ASP A 153 -16.46 32.55 24.20
C ASP A 153 -16.21 31.20 24.89
N GLU A 154 -14.99 31.00 25.40
CA GLU A 154 -14.62 29.80 26.14
C GLU A 154 -15.15 29.80 27.58
N GLY A 155 -15.85 30.86 27.99
CA GLY A 155 -16.45 30.98 29.31
C GLY A 155 -15.45 31.27 30.41
N GLY A 156 -14.28 31.81 30.06
CA GLY A 156 -13.23 32.21 31.00
C GLY A 156 -12.39 31.06 31.56
N SER A 157 -12.39 29.88 30.92
CA SER A 157 -11.56 28.74 31.29
C SER A 157 -11.21 27.91 30.08
N ASN A 158 -10.02 27.29 30.09
CA ASN A 158 -9.52 26.53 28.95
C ASN A 158 -10.45 25.37 28.58
N ILE A 159 -10.60 25.14 27.27
CA ILE A 159 -11.33 24.00 26.72
C ILE A 159 -10.50 22.72 26.91
N VAL A 160 -11.11 21.69 27.50
CA VAL A 160 -10.49 20.37 27.75
C VAL A 160 -11.05 19.27 26.85
N MET A 161 -12.19 19.52 26.21
CA MET A 161 -12.79 18.62 25.22
C MET A 161 -13.65 19.44 24.25
N LYS A 162 -13.67 19.07 22.97
CA LYS A 162 -14.57 19.66 21.98
C LYS A 162 -14.99 18.62 20.95
N GLY A 163 -16.15 18.79 20.32
CA GLY A 163 -16.67 17.82 19.39
C GLY A 163 -18.04 18.13 18.81
N PHE A 164 -18.61 17.14 18.13
CA PHE A 164 -19.97 17.17 17.58
C PHE A 164 -20.75 15.96 18.07
N CYS A 165 -22.06 16.12 18.23
CA CYS A 165 -23.00 15.04 18.52
C CYS A 165 -24.21 15.13 17.59
N TRP A 166 -24.75 13.98 17.20
CA TRP A 166 -25.85 13.87 16.25
C TRP A 166 -26.73 12.65 16.51
N LYS A 167 -27.95 12.66 15.96
CA LYS A 167 -28.87 11.50 15.97
C LYS A 167 -29.88 11.57 14.83
N GLU A 168 -30.38 10.40 14.41
CA GLU A 168 -31.52 10.30 13.49
C GLU A 168 -32.80 10.78 14.20
N VAL A 169 -33.59 11.63 13.54
CA VAL A 169 -34.81 12.24 14.11
C VAL A 169 -35.97 12.18 13.13
N SER A 170 -37.20 12.22 13.65
CA SER A 170 -38.42 12.30 12.81
C SER A 170 -38.90 13.74 12.56
N GLY A 171 -38.35 14.74 13.26
CA GLY A 171 -38.78 16.15 13.21
C GLY A 171 -37.75 17.11 13.80
N ASP A 172 -38.12 18.39 13.93
CA ASP A 172 -37.25 19.49 14.40
C ASP A 172 -37.48 19.83 15.89
N SER A 173 -37.54 18.81 16.74
CA SER A 173 -37.83 18.97 18.18
C SER A 173 -36.79 18.36 19.12
N ASP A 174 -35.84 17.58 18.59
CA ASP A 174 -35.01 16.71 19.40
C ASP A 174 -33.53 17.08 19.23
N ASP A 175 -32.91 17.49 20.34
CA ASP A 175 -31.49 17.87 20.36
C ASP A 175 -30.60 16.67 20.74
N PRO A 176 -29.51 16.40 20.00
CA PRO A 176 -28.63 15.26 20.27
C PRO A 176 -27.67 15.53 21.43
N GLU A 177 -27.50 14.64 22.39
CA GLU A 177 -26.54 14.77 23.49
C GLU A 177 -25.23 14.02 23.22
N VAL A 178 -24.21 14.21 24.07
CA VAL A 178 -22.92 13.52 23.92
C VAL A 178 -23.04 11.99 24.10
N ILE A 179 -24.15 11.54 24.70
CA ILE A 179 -24.49 10.11 24.86
C ILE A 179 -25.12 9.49 23.61
N ASP A 180 -25.59 10.31 22.66
CA ASP A 180 -25.97 9.86 21.33
C ASP A 180 -24.70 9.57 20.51
N GLU A 181 -24.79 9.62 19.17
CA GLU A 181 -23.59 9.52 18.34
C GLU A 181 -22.76 10.79 18.49
N SER A 182 -21.48 10.64 18.81
CA SER A 182 -20.60 11.79 19.03
C SER A 182 -19.16 11.54 18.58
N LYS A 183 -18.46 12.64 18.28
CA LYS A 183 -17.05 12.66 17.92
C LYS A 183 -16.33 13.74 18.70
N ASN A 184 -15.35 13.32 19.50
CA ASN A 184 -14.35 14.22 20.06
C ASN A 184 -13.31 14.58 19.00
N LEU A 185 -12.92 15.85 18.96
CA LEU A 185 -11.86 16.37 18.13
C LEU A 185 -10.64 16.69 19.00
N ASP A 186 -9.45 16.59 18.40
CA ASP A 186 -8.24 17.10 19.03
C ASP A 186 -8.38 18.60 19.30
N LEU A 187 -7.93 19.06 20.46
CA LEU A 187 -8.06 20.47 20.86
C LEU A 187 -7.39 21.43 19.88
N SER A 188 -6.33 20.98 19.19
CA SER A 188 -5.62 21.73 18.16
C SER A 188 -6.27 21.68 16.77
N ALA A 189 -7.19 20.75 16.51
CA ALA A 189 -7.83 20.61 15.21
C ALA A 189 -8.77 21.79 14.92
N GLU A 190 -9.03 22.05 13.64
CA GLU A 190 -10.14 22.92 13.26
C GLU A 190 -11.45 22.37 13.83
N TYR A 191 -12.39 23.25 14.16
CA TYR A 191 -13.68 22.83 14.67
C TYR A 191 -14.61 22.41 13.52
N GLN A 192 -14.18 21.36 12.80
CA GLN A 192 -14.81 20.79 11.62
C GLN A 192 -14.74 19.27 11.65
N TRP A 193 -15.77 18.59 11.15
CA TRP A 193 -15.78 17.13 11.03
C TRP A 193 -16.69 16.68 9.88
N ARG A 194 -16.33 15.56 9.23
CA ARG A 194 -17.24 14.86 8.31
C ARG A 194 -17.95 13.74 9.06
N VAL A 195 -19.25 13.90 9.27
CA VAL A 195 -20.10 12.85 9.83
C VAL A 195 -20.38 11.85 8.72
N ASN A 196 -20.01 10.58 8.92
CA ASN A 196 -20.10 9.50 7.94
C ASN A 196 -21.06 8.39 8.42
N ASP A 197 -21.24 7.38 7.57
CA ASP A 197 -21.95 6.14 7.87
C ASP A 197 -23.44 6.31 8.23
N LEU A 198 -24.07 7.33 7.65
CA LEU A 198 -25.48 7.65 7.82
C LEU A 198 -26.37 6.88 6.83
N LYS A 199 -27.65 6.77 7.16
CA LYS A 199 -28.64 6.15 6.28
C LYS A 199 -29.14 7.15 5.22
N PRO A 200 -29.40 6.70 3.98
CA PRO A 200 -29.91 7.57 2.91
C PRO A 200 -31.35 8.04 3.16
N GLY A 201 -31.64 9.27 2.76
CA GLY A 201 -32.97 9.88 2.85
C GLY A 201 -33.49 10.05 4.28
N ARG A 202 -32.59 10.12 5.28
CA ARG A 202 -32.95 10.23 6.71
C ARG A 202 -32.62 11.61 7.25
N LYS A 203 -33.44 12.06 8.20
CA LYS A 203 -33.29 13.35 8.85
C LYS A 203 -32.42 13.19 10.10
N TYR A 204 -31.47 14.10 10.28
CA TYR A 204 -30.53 14.12 11.38
C TYR A 204 -30.51 15.48 12.06
N ALA A 205 -30.43 15.47 13.39
CA ALA A 205 -30.12 16.62 14.22
C ALA A 205 -28.64 16.57 14.60
N VAL A 206 -27.94 17.72 14.58
CA VAL A 206 -26.51 17.81 14.92
C VAL A 206 -26.21 19.10 15.69
N ARG A 207 -25.34 19.03 16.70
CA ARG A 207 -24.80 20.19 17.41
C ARG A 207 -23.35 20.00 17.86
N ALA A 208 -22.65 21.11 18.02
CA ALA A 208 -21.31 21.14 18.60
C ALA A 208 -21.36 21.12 20.13
N PHE A 209 -20.29 20.65 20.78
CA PHE A 209 -20.17 20.67 22.24
C PHE A 209 -18.72 20.89 22.70
N ALA A 210 -18.53 21.54 23.83
CA ALA A 210 -17.20 21.69 24.42
C ALA A 210 -17.28 21.70 25.93
N VAL A 211 -16.20 21.25 26.58
CA VAL A 211 -16.09 21.15 28.03
C VAL A 211 -14.97 22.07 28.49
N ASN A 212 -15.27 22.90 29.49
CA ASN A 212 -14.27 23.61 30.29
C ASN A 212 -14.43 23.21 31.76
N SER A 213 -13.71 23.86 32.67
CA SER A 213 -13.81 23.59 34.12
C SER A 213 -15.20 23.86 34.72
N ASN A 214 -16.05 24.64 34.05
CA ASN A 214 -17.42 24.96 34.49
C ASN A 214 -18.47 23.97 33.95
N GLY A 215 -18.11 23.13 32.98
CA GLY A 215 -18.96 22.05 32.49
C GLY A 215 -19.08 21.99 30.96
N LEU A 216 -20.12 21.29 30.52
CA LEU A 216 -20.43 21.00 29.12
C LEU A 216 -21.35 22.07 28.53
N GLY A 217 -20.86 22.79 27.52
CA GLY A 217 -21.63 23.72 26.71
C GLY A 217 -22.03 23.10 25.38
N TYR A 218 -23.23 23.42 24.89
CA TYR A 218 -23.74 23.00 23.58
C TYR A 218 -23.98 24.19 22.66
N GLY A 219 -23.68 24.03 21.39
CA GLY A 219 -24.11 24.94 20.33
C GLY A 219 -25.59 24.76 19.99
N THR A 220 -26.11 25.62 19.12
CA THR A 220 -27.46 25.47 18.57
C THR A 220 -27.55 24.20 17.71
N THR A 221 -28.69 23.51 17.80
CA THR A 221 -28.97 22.33 16.97
C THR A 221 -29.35 22.76 15.56
N THR A 222 -28.73 22.11 14.56
CA THR A 222 -29.12 22.23 13.16
C THR A 222 -29.65 20.89 12.65
N TYR A 223 -30.64 20.95 11.78
CA TYR A 223 -31.31 19.78 11.20
C TYR A 223 -31.03 19.70 9.71
N LEU A 224 -30.79 18.49 9.20
CA LEU A 224 -30.58 18.23 7.76
C LEU A 224 -31.19 16.88 7.36
N THR A 225 -31.33 16.64 6.07
CA THR A 225 -31.74 15.34 5.51
C THR A 225 -30.67 14.88 4.53
N THR A 226 -30.17 13.65 4.69
CA THR A 226 -29.24 13.03 3.74
C THR A 226 -29.93 12.80 2.40
N ASN A 227 -29.15 12.77 1.31
CA ASN A 227 -29.73 12.55 -0.01
C ASN A 227 -30.34 11.15 -0.10
N ALA A 228 -31.43 11.01 -0.85
CA ALA A 228 -31.99 9.70 -1.18
C ALA A 228 -31.27 9.11 -2.39
N THR A 229 -31.14 7.78 -2.44
CA THR A 229 -30.55 7.05 -3.56
C THR A 229 -31.17 5.65 -3.65
N ASP A 230 -31.16 5.07 -4.85
CA ASP A 230 -31.56 3.68 -5.11
C ASP A 230 -30.36 2.72 -5.16
N LEU A 231 -29.13 3.24 -5.19
CA LEU A 231 -27.91 2.44 -5.10
C LEU A 231 -27.75 1.85 -3.69
N PRO A 232 -27.14 0.66 -3.53
CA PRO A 232 -26.70 0.19 -2.22
C PRO A 232 -25.85 1.25 -1.52
N VAL A 233 -26.09 1.52 -0.24
CA VAL A 233 -25.28 2.46 0.53
C VAL A 233 -24.42 1.68 1.50
N VAL A 234 -23.10 1.85 1.44
CA VAL A 234 -22.12 1.05 2.19
C VAL A 234 -21.33 1.96 3.12
N SER A 235 -21.12 1.50 4.36
CA SER A 235 -20.32 2.19 5.36
C SER A 235 -18.84 2.25 4.97
N SER A 236 -18.11 3.11 5.65
CA SER A 236 -16.66 3.03 5.79
C SER A 236 -16.27 1.63 6.29
N CYS A 237 -15.11 1.14 5.85
CA CYS A 237 -14.57 -0.12 6.32
C CYS A 237 -13.58 0.10 7.47
N THR A 238 -13.58 -0.82 8.42
CA THR A 238 -12.69 -0.78 9.59
C THR A 238 -11.87 -2.07 9.65
N PRO A 239 -10.56 -2.01 9.90
CA PRO A 239 -9.77 -3.20 10.15
C PRO A 239 -10.17 -3.81 11.49
N SER A 240 -10.26 -5.15 11.52
CA SER A 240 -10.52 -5.94 12.73
C SER A 240 -9.28 -6.69 13.19
N ASP A 241 -8.42 -7.10 12.25
CA ASP A 241 -7.14 -7.73 12.49
C ASP A 241 -6.22 -7.50 11.28
N SER A 242 -4.91 -7.61 11.47
CA SER A 242 -3.94 -7.57 10.38
C SER A 242 -2.73 -8.47 10.65
N THR A 243 -2.17 -8.99 9.57
CA THR A 243 -0.90 -9.74 9.57
C THR A 243 0.11 -9.03 8.67
N SER A 244 1.32 -9.59 8.53
CA SER A 244 2.31 -9.10 7.57
C SER A 244 1.91 -9.28 6.10
N THR A 245 0.80 -9.97 5.80
CA THR A 245 0.35 -10.23 4.42
C THR A 245 -1.16 -10.16 4.23
N SER A 246 -1.91 -9.69 5.22
CA SER A 246 -3.37 -9.62 5.12
C SER A 246 -3.98 -8.60 6.07
N ILE A 247 -5.19 -8.16 5.76
CA ILE A 247 -6.02 -7.34 6.66
C ILE A 247 -7.44 -7.91 6.64
N THR A 248 -7.99 -8.18 7.83
CA THR A 248 -9.38 -8.57 7.98
C THR A 248 -10.25 -7.34 8.21
N MET A 249 -11.18 -7.10 7.30
CA MET A 249 -11.98 -5.88 7.24
C MET A 249 -13.44 -6.14 7.61
N LEU A 250 -14.06 -5.15 8.23
CA LEU A 250 -15.49 -5.11 8.56
C LEU A 250 -16.13 -3.86 7.93
N ALA A 251 -17.31 -4.02 7.33
CA ALA A 251 -18.18 -2.94 6.89
C ALA A 251 -19.66 -3.40 6.93
N ARG A 252 -20.60 -2.49 6.66
CA ARG A 252 -22.03 -2.82 6.60
C ARG A 252 -22.74 -2.06 5.48
N ILE A 253 -23.84 -2.64 5.01
CA ILE A 253 -24.80 -1.98 4.12
C ILE A 253 -25.78 -1.18 4.99
N LEU A 254 -25.81 0.14 4.78
CA LEU A 254 -26.60 1.13 5.53
C LEU A 254 -27.99 1.36 4.93
N GLY A 255 -28.15 1.10 3.63
CA GLY A 255 -29.40 1.31 2.89
C GLY A 255 -29.47 0.45 1.63
N ASN A 256 -30.70 0.21 1.17
CA ASN A 256 -31.01 -0.54 -0.05
C ASN A 256 -30.45 -1.98 -0.10
N ALA A 257 -30.33 -2.64 1.04
CA ALA A 257 -29.76 -4.00 1.13
C ALA A 257 -30.55 -5.07 0.36
N SER A 258 -31.86 -4.89 0.18
CA SER A 258 -32.72 -5.86 -0.50
C SER A 258 -32.43 -6.01 -2.00
N THR A 259 -31.65 -5.10 -2.60
CA THR A 259 -31.31 -5.14 -4.03
C THR A 259 -29.91 -5.73 -4.29
N VAL A 260 -29.15 -6.04 -3.24
CA VAL A 260 -27.74 -6.46 -3.32
C VAL A 260 -27.61 -7.92 -3.76
N THR A 261 -26.81 -8.14 -4.80
CA THR A 261 -26.48 -9.46 -5.37
C THR A 261 -25.05 -9.89 -5.11
N GLU A 262 -24.12 -8.96 -4.87
CA GLU A 262 -22.72 -9.23 -4.50
C GLU A 262 -22.23 -8.13 -3.54
N LYS A 263 -21.39 -8.47 -2.57
CA LYS A 263 -20.77 -7.51 -1.64
C LYS A 263 -19.38 -7.99 -1.23
N GLY A 264 -18.51 -7.08 -0.83
CA GLY A 264 -17.13 -7.42 -0.50
C GLY A 264 -16.24 -6.21 -0.28
N PHE A 265 -14.93 -6.39 -0.50
CA PHE A 265 -13.94 -5.31 -0.51
C PHE A 265 -13.20 -5.30 -1.84
N CYS A 266 -13.07 -4.12 -2.47
CA CYS A 266 -12.16 -3.89 -3.58
C CYS A 266 -10.91 -3.16 -3.07
N TYR A 267 -9.76 -3.45 -3.67
CA TYR A 267 -8.48 -2.93 -3.21
C TYR A 267 -7.44 -2.79 -4.31
N SER A 268 -6.46 -1.92 -4.07
CA SER A 268 -5.38 -1.61 -5.01
C SER A 268 -4.18 -1.01 -4.26
N SER A 269 -2.96 -1.28 -4.74
CA SER A 269 -1.73 -0.66 -4.24
C SER A 269 -1.34 0.63 -4.98
N THR A 270 -2.03 0.98 -6.07
CA THR A 270 -1.67 2.10 -6.96
C THR A 270 -2.81 3.09 -7.19
N LYS A 271 -4.03 2.60 -7.42
CA LYS A 271 -5.27 3.39 -7.52
C LYS A 271 -5.85 3.71 -6.14
N GLU A 272 -5.99 4.99 -5.82
CA GLU A 272 -6.48 5.47 -4.50
C GLU A 272 -7.99 5.25 -4.29
N LEU A 273 -8.76 5.16 -5.37
CA LEU A 273 -10.21 4.90 -5.33
C LEU A 273 -10.50 3.58 -6.07
N PRO A 274 -10.23 2.42 -5.46
CA PRO A 274 -10.49 1.13 -6.11
C PRO A 274 -11.99 0.94 -6.37
N GLU A 275 -12.29 0.17 -7.41
CA GLU A 275 -13.62 -0.19 -7.89
C GLU A 275 -13.70 -1.72 -8.05
N VAL A 276 -14.88 -2.26 -8.33
CA VAL A 276 -15.06 -3.72 -8.48
C VAL A 276 -14.30 -4.32 -9.68
N THR A 277 -13.79 -3.51 -10.61
CA THR A 277 -12.93 -3.94 -11.72
C THR A 277 -11.47 -4.14 -11.31
N ASP A 278 -11.07 -3.63 -10.15
CA ASP A 278 -9.76 -3.85 -9.56
C ASP A 278 -9.73 -5.21 -8.82
N MET A 279 -8.74 -5.43 -7.95
CA MET A 279 -8.74 -6.63 -7.10
C MET A 279 -9.90 -6.57 -6.11
N ARG A 280 -10.56 -7.71 -5.85
CA ARG A 280 -11.63 -7.77 -4.86
C ARG A 280 -11.74 -9.12 -4.17
N VAL A 281 -12.24 -9.09 -2.95
CA VAL A 281 -12.66 -10.27 -2.17
C VAL A 281 -14.16 -10.18 -1.93
N ILE A 282 -14.87 -11.27 -2.21
CA ILE A 282 -16.34 -11.36 -2.08
C ILE A 282 -16.68 -11.89 -0.69
N SER A 283 -17.57 -11.20 0.02
CA SER A 283 -18.12 -11.65 1.30
C SER A 283 -19.43 -12.38 1.10
N ASN A 284 -19.49 -13.64 1.53
CA ASN A 284 -20.68 -14.49 1.41
C ASN A 284 -21.51 -14.56 2.71
N ILE A 285 -21.19 -13.72 3.70
CA ILE A 285 -21.93 -13.67 4.97
C ILE A 285 -23.36 -13.18 4.70
N PRO A 286 -24.40 -13.79 5.28
CA PRO A 286 -25.78 -13.30 5.16
C PRO A 286 -25.98 -11.85 5.63
N ASP A 287 -27.15 -11.28 5.34
CA ASP A 287 -27.61 -9.96 5.81
C ASP A 287 -26.77 -8.75 5.34
N THR A 288 -26.68 -7.70 6.16
CA THR A 288 -26.05 -6.41 5.81
C THR A 288 -24.56 -6.35 6.15
N VAL A 289 -23.99 -7.37 6.79
CA VAL A 289 -22.57 -7.37 7.20
C VAL A 289 -21.67 -7.72 6.03
N ILE A 290 -20.53 -7.03 5.91
CA ILE A 290 -19.44 -7.36 5.01
C ILE A 290 -18.22 -7.62 5.89
N TYR A 291 -17.74 -8.85 5.93
CA TYR A 291 -16.57 -9.23 6.74
C TYR A 291 -15.75 -10.27 6.00
N GLU A 292 -14.50 -9.94 5.67
CA GLU A 292 -13.58 -10.79 4.92
C GLU A 292 -12.12 -10.39 5.15
N THR A 293 -11.22 -11.34 4.89
CA THR A 293 -9.78 -11.12 4.90
C THR A 293 -9.28 -10.80 3.49
N VAL A 294 -8.69 -9.60 3.32
CA VAL A 294 -7.91 -9.24 2.15
C VAL A 294 -6.52 -9.84 2.31
N SER A 295 -6.24 -10.94 1.62
CA SER A 295 -4.97 -11.71 1.73
C SER A 295 -4.02 -11.44 0.56
N GLY A 296 -2.76 -11.87 0.70
CA GLY A 296 -1.75 -11.75 -0.36
C GLY A 296 -1.22 -10.33 -0.52
N LEU A 297 -1.28 -9.54 0.55
CA LEU A 297 -0.76 -8.19 0.61
C LEU A 297 0.75 -8.23 0.87
N VAL A 298 1.48 -7.27 0.31
CA VAL A 298 2.94 -7.22 0.42
C VAL A 298 3.36 -6.34 1.60
N PRO A 299 4.21 -6.83 2.53
CA PRO A 299 4.75 -6.00 3.61
C PRO A 299 5.47 -4.75 3.10
N GLY A 300 5.24 -3.60 3.74
CA GLY A 300 5.80 -2.31 3.35
C GLY A 300 4.99 -1.55 2.30
N ASN A 301 4.08 -2.21 1.59
CA ASN A 301 3.22 -1.54 0.60
C ASN A 301 1.99 -0.92 1.25
N THR A 302 1.57 0.22 0.71
CA THR A 302 0.30 0.88 1.04
C THR A 302 -0.79 0.37 0.11
N TYR A 303 -1.90 -0.08 0.70
CA TYR A 303 -3.10 -0.49 -0.03
C TYR A 303 -4.26 0.44 0.29
N TYR A 304 -5.01 0.79 -0.74
CA TYR A 304 -6.29 1.48 -0.68
C TYR A 304 -7.40 0.44 -0.79
N ILE A 305 -8.35 0.45 0.13
CA ILE A 305 -9.39 -0.57 0.29
C ILE A 305 -10.75 0.12 0.45
N ARG A 306 -11.77 -0.35 -0.26
CA ARG A 306 -13.15 0.12 -0.12
C ARG A 306 -14.09 -1.06 0.02
N ALA A 307 -15.04 -0.99 0.95
CA ALA A 307 -16.17 -1.90 0.93
C ALA A 307 -17.08 -1.59 -0.26
N TYR A 308 -17.71 -2.60 -0.85
CA TYR A 308 -18.66 -2.42 -1.94
C TYR A 308 -19.89 -3.33 -1.80
N ALA A 309 -20.99 -2.91 -2.41
CA ALA A 309 -22.18 -3.72 -2.61
C ALA A 309 -22.80 -3.41 -3.98
N THR A 310 -23.03 -4.45 -4.77
CA THR A 310 -23.59 -4.37 -6.12
C THR A 310 -25.03 -4.87 -6.09
N GLY A 311 -25.94 -4.08 -6.66
CA GLY A 311 -27.34 -4.46 -6.86
C GLY A 311 -27.84 -4.09 -8.25
N SER A 312 -29.14 -4.26 -8.49
CA SER A 312 -29.74 -4.06 -9.82
C SER A 312 -29.57 -2.65 -10.41
N GLN A 313 -29.38 -1.63 -9.57
CA GLN A 313 -29.21 -0.24 -10.00
C GLN A 313 -27.73 0.17 -10.15
N GLY A 314 -26.79 -0.70 -9.78
CA GLY A 314 -25.35 -0.43 -9.82
C GLY A 314 -24.64 -0.78 -8.51
N THR A 315 -23.40 -0.30 -8.39
CA THR A 315 -22.52 -0.57 -7.24
C THR A 315 -22.39 0.67 -6.35
N GLY A 316 -22.64 0.47 -5.06
CA GLY A 316 -22.32 1.43 -4.02
C GLY A 316 -20.98 1.11 -3.37
N TYR A 317 -20.26 2.16 -2.96
CA TYR A 317 -18.95 2.03 -2.35
C TYR A 317 -18.86 2.78 -1.01
N GLY A 318 -18.13 2.17 -0.08
CA GLY A 318 -17.69 2.81 1.15
C GLY A 318 -16.60 3.86 0.90
N ASP A 319 -16.19 4.52 1.98
CA ASP A 319 -15.05 5.43 1.98
C ASP A 319 -13.76 4.63 1.86
N VAL A 320 -12.70 5.27 1.34
CA VAL A 320 -11.39 4.64 1.19
C VAL A 320 -10.69 4.50 2.54
N PHE A 321 -10.25 3.29 2.84
CA PHE A 321 -9.31 2.98 3.91
C PHE A 321 -7.92 2.77 3.31
N SER A 322 -6.93 3.49 3.81
CA SER A 322 -5.52 3.34 3.39
C SER A 322 -4.72 2.69 4.52
N TYR A 323 -3.92 1.67 4.19
CA TYR A 323 -3.11 0.96 5.17
C TYR A 323 -1.79 0.48 4.58
N THR A 324 -0.70 0.78 5.28
CA THR A 324 0.63 0.23 4.98
C THR A 324 0.85 -1.03 5.79
N ILE A 325 1.08 -2.16 5.11
CA ILE A 325 1.28 -3.45 5.76
C ILE A 325 2.57 -3.45 6.61
N PRO A 326 2.50 -3.66 7.94
CA PRO A 326 3.68 -3.74 8.78
C PRO A 326 4.55 -4.96 8.42
N GLY A 327 5.87 -4.81 8.46
CA GLY A 327 6.81 -5.90 8.21
C GLY A 327 7.71 -5.76 6.98
N GLY A 328 7.67 -4.62 6.28
CA GLY A 328 8.67 -4.28 5.28
C GLY A 328 10.01 -3.93 5.93
N ASN A 329 10.90 -4.90 6.09
CA ASN A 329 12.32 -4.58 6.19
C ASN A 329 12.73 -4.01 4.83
N VAL A 330 12.82 -2.68 4.72
CA VAL A 330 13.20 -1.94 3.50
C VAL A 330 14.62 -2.34 2.98
N GLY A 331 15.35 -3.17 3.72
CA GLY A 331 16.66 -3.72 3.33
C GLY A 331 16.72 -5.24 3.06
N GLN A 332 15.59 -5.97 2.99
CA GLN A 332 15.54 -7.43 2.73
C GLN A 332 14.77 -7.80 1.45
N SER A 333 14.97 -7.05 0.37
CA SER A 333 14.34 -7.30 -0.93
C SER A 333 15.12 -6.65 -2.06
N ILE A 334 14.77 -7.01 -3.30
CA ILE A 334 15.31 -6.38 -4.51
C ILE A 334 14.37 -5.22 -4.87
N ASN A 335 14.88 -3.99 -4.82
CA ASN A 335 14.07 -2.77 -5.03
C ASN A 335 14.61 -1.85 -6.13
N SER A 336 15.77 -2.17 -6.71
CA SER A 336 16.44 -1.36 -7.72
C SER A 336 17.26 -2.22 -8.67
N ALA A 337 17.71 -1.63 -9.78
CA ALA A 337 18.61 -2.28 -10.72
C ALA A 337 19.96 -2.63 -10.06
N GLU A 338 20.48 -1.73 -9.23
CA GLU A 338 21.69 -1.94 -8.44
C GLU A 338 21.54 -3.13 -7.48
N ASP A 339 20.41 -3.23 -6.77
CA ASP A 339 20.14 -4.35 -5.86
C ASP A 339 20.02 -5.68 -6.61
N LEU A 340 19.36 -5.67 -7.78
CA LEU A 340 19.21 -6.85 -8.62
C LEU A 340 20.58 -7.36 -9.10
N MET A 341 21.45 -6.45 -9.52
CA MET A 341 22.82 -6.76 -9.93
C MET A 341 23.65 -7.28 -8.75
N ALA A 342 23.56 -6.65 -7.58
CA ALA A 342 24.26 -7.08 -6.37
C ALA A 342 23.79 -8.47 -5.90
N PHE A 343 22.48 -8.74 -5.96
CA PHE A 343 21.90 -10.04 -5.67
C PHE A 343 22.43 -11.13 -6.61
N ARG A 344 22.46 -10.85 -7.91
CA ARG A 344 23.06 -11.75 -8.91
C ARG A 344 24.52 -12.04 -8.58
N ASP A 345 25.31 -11.00 -8.33
CA ASP A 345 26.74 -11.15 -8.03
C ASP A 345 26.96 -11.98 -6.76
N ALA A 346 26.12 -11.77 -5.73
CA ALA A 346 26.13 -12.56 -4.51
C ALA A 346 25.78 -14.04 -4.77
N CYS A 347 24.79 -14.32 -5.62
CA CYS A 347 24.45 -15.68 -6.03
C CYS A 347 25.63 -16.36 -6.72
N ASN A 348 26.25 -15.67 -7.70
CA ASN A 348 27.36 -16.20 -8.48
C ASN A 348 28.64 -16.39 -7.64
N ALA A 349 28.83 -15.57 -6.62
CA ALA A 349 29.94 -15.70 -5.66
C ALA A 349 29.70 -16.75 -4.56
N GLY A 350 28.49 -17.30 -4.45
CA GLY A 350 28.09 -18.17 -3.33
C GLY A 350 28.09 -17.45 -1.97
N ALA A 351 27.80 -16.14 -1.97
CA ALA A 351 27.78 -15.30 -0.78
C ALA A 351 26.48 -15.47 0.04
N ASP A 352 26.45 -14.87 1.24
CA ASP A 352 25.22 -14.81 2.04
C ASP A 352 24.16 -13.94 1.35
N LEU A 353 22.93 -14.46 1.31
CA LEU A 353 21.78 -13.84 0.63
C LEU A 353 20.73 -13.32 1.63
N SER A 354 21.05 -13.25 2.92
CA SER A 354 20.15 -12.77 3.98
C SER A 354 19.61 -11.35 3.75
N ASN A 355 20.32 -10.52 2.96
CA ASN A 355 19.90 -9.17 2.56
C ASN A 355 18.79 -9.14 1.50
N TRP A 356 18.39 -10.27 0.92
CA TRP A 356 17.30 -10.30 -0.07
C TRP A 356 16.22 -11.32 0.28
N LYS A 357 16.42 -12.08 1.36
CA LYS A 357 15.51 -13.13 1.81
C LYS A 357 14.65 -12.63 2.96
N ASP A 358 13.36 -12.91 2.89
CA ASP A 358 12.45 -12.74 4.02
C ASP A 358 12.69 -13.81 5.10
N ALA A 359 11.92 -13.74 6.18
CA ALA A 359 12.01 -14.69 7.29
C ALA A 359 11.71 -16.16 6.89
N SER A 360 11.06 -16.38 5.74
CA SER A 360 10.76 -17.70 5.16
C SER A 360 11.84 -18.16 4.18
N GLY A 361 12.87 -17.35 3.92
CA GLY A 361 13.92 -17.63 2.95
C GLY A 361 13.58 -17.29 1.51
N VAL A 362 12.48 -16.58 1.26
CA VAL A 362 12.02 -16.19 -0.09
C VAL A 362 12.70 -14.89 -0.53
N VAL A 363 13.21 -14.88 -1.76
CA VAL A 363 13.75 -13.68 -2.40
C VAL A 363 12.60 -12.88 -3.01
N ASN A 364 12.42 -11.63 -2.59
CA ASN A 364 11.30 -10.80 -3.02
C ASN A 364 11.77 -9.64 -3.91
N ILE A 365 11.09 -9.44 -5.04
CA ILE A 365 11.11 -8.19 -5.80
C ILE A 365 9.93 -7.35 -5.34
N ASN A 366 10.16 -6.11 -4.89
CA ASN A 366 9.12 -5.24 -4.32
C ASN A 366 8.99 -3.90 -5.05
N ALA A 367 9.62 -3.77 -6.21
CA ALA A 367 9.51 -2.62 -7.08
C ALA A 367 9.68 -3.05 -8.54
N ASP A 368 9.15 -2.24 -9.45
CA ASP A 368 9.51 -2.36 -10.86
C ASP A 368 10.97 -1.94 -11.06
N ILE A 369 11.71 -2.71 -11.85
CA ILE A 369 13.15 -2.56 -12.04
C ILE A 369 13.43 -2.22 -13.51
N ASP A 370 13.97 -1.04 -13.75
CA ASP A 370 14.43 -0.63 -15.07
C ASP A 370 15.95 -0.84 -15.22
N MET A 371 16.34 -1.71 -16.16
CA MET A 371 17.74 -2.01 -16.47
C MET A 371 18.31 -1.12 -17.59
N ALA A 372 17.62 -0.07 -18.00
CA ALA A 372 18.10 0.86 -19.02
C ALA A 372 19.47 1.48 -18.63
N GLY A 373 20.39 1.53 -19.60
CA GLY A 373 21.73 2.07 -19.42
C GLY A 373 22.65 1.22 -18.53
N LYS A 374 22.20 0.04 -18.06
CA LYS A 374 23.07 -0.92 -17.37
C LYS A 374 23.83 -1.78 -18.38
N VAL A 375 24.94 -2.36 -17.92
CA VAL A 375 25.72 -3.33 -18.70
C VAL A 375 24.89 -4.57 -19.01
N SER A 376 25.25 -5.31 -20.07
CA SER A 376 24.60 -6.59 -20.39
C SER A 376 24.59 -7.51 -19.17
N TRP A 377 23.42 -8.05 -18.88
CA TRP A 377 23.18 -8.95 -17.77
C TRP A 377 24.07 -10.18 -17.88
N GLN A 378 24.82 -10.42 -16.81
CA GLN A 378 25.48 -11.70 -16.61
C GLN A 378 24.47 -12.62 -15.91
N PRO A 379 24.12 -13.78 -16.46
CA PRO A 379 23.15 -14.66 -15.84
C PRO A 379 23.52 -15.10 -14.42
N ILE A 380 22.51 -15.40 -13.60
CA ILE A 380 22.74 -16.15 -12.37
C ILE A 380 23.05 -17.60 -12.76
N ASN A 381 24.23 -18.11 -12.41
CA ASN A 381 24.71 -19.41 -12.86
C ASN A 381 23.85 -20.56 -12.35
N ARG A 382 23.47 -20.53 -11.07
CA ARG A 382 22.62 -21.52 -10.42
C ARG A 382 21.68 -20.83 -9.44
N PHE A 383 20.41 -21.22 -9.43
CA PHE A 383 19.42 -20.71 -8.49
C PHE A 383 18.63 -21.86 -7.85
N ASP A 384 18.63 -21.92 -6.52
CA ASP A 384 17.99 -22.99 -5.73
C ASP A 384 16.86 -22.47 -4.83
N TYR A 385 16.56 -21.17 -4.87
CA TYR A 385 15.65 -20.51 -3.91
C TYR A 385 14.28 -20.22 -4.53
N VAL A 386 13.40 -19.57 -3.77
CA VAL A 386 12.14 -19.01 -4.29
C VAL A 386 12.38 -17.56 -4.64
N LEU A 387 12.10 -17.17 -5.88
CA LEU A 387 12.02 -15.79 -6.36
C LEU A 387 10.55 -15.42 -6.56
N GLU A 388 10.08 -14.54 -5.69
CA GLU A 388 8.74 -13.96 -5.71
C GLU A 388 8.80 -12.57 -6.36
N GLY A 389 8.12 -12.44 -7.51
CA GLY A 389 8.05 -11.18 -8.25
C GLY A 389 7.02 -10.20 -7.70
N ASN A 390 6.07 -10.65 -6.86
CA ASN A 390 4.98 -9.83 -6.30
C ASN A 390 4.17 -9.02 -7.34
N GLY A 391 4.16 -9.46 -8.61
CA GLY A 391 3.50 -8.78 -9.72
C GLY A 391 4.32 -7.68 -10.38
N HIS A 392 5.55 -7.45 -9.94
CA HIS A 392 6.44 -6.42 -10.49
C HIS A 392 7.09 -6.81 -11.82
N THR A 393 7.64 -5.79 -12.48
CA THR A 393 8.24 -5.91 -13.81
C THR A 393 9.74 -5.60 -13.80
N ILE A 394 10.54 -6.41 -14.49
CA ILE A 394 11.92 -6.07 -14.88
C ILE A 394 11.92 -5.68 -16.35
N SER A 395 12.29 -4.45 -16.68
CA SER A 395 12.32 -3.90 -18.04
C SER A 395 13.75 -3.66 -18.52
N ASN A 396 13.93 -3.56 -19.84
CA ASN A 396 15.20 -3.22 -20.49
C ASN A 396 16.39 -4.15 -20.18
N LEU A 397 16.15 -5.35 -19.63
CA LEU A 397 17.22 -6.30 -19.33
C LEU A 397 17.76 -6.93 -20.61
N LYS A 398 19.07 -6.79 -20.84
CA LYS A 398 19.75 -7.26 -22.05
C LYS A 398 20.66 -8.43 -21.74
N ILE A 399 20.58 -9.52 -22.49
CA ILE A 399 21.53 -10.65 -22.41
C ILE A 399 22.12 -10.87 -23.79
N TYR A 400 23.43 -10.64 -23.92
CA TYR A 400 24.15 -10.89 -25.17
C TYR A 400 25.21 -11.97 -24.98
N TYR A 401 25.13 -13.04 -25.78
CA TYR A 401 26.12 -14.12 -25.70
C TYR A 401 27.54 -13.57 -25.84
N SER A 402 27.81 -12.74 -26.85
CA SER A 402 29.14 -12.16 -27.11
C SER A 402 29.71 -11.32 -25.96
N GLU A 403 28.87 -10.81 -25.06
CA GLU A 403 29.26 -9.94 -23.94
C GLU A 403 29.31 -10.67 -22.59
N LEU A 404 29.10 -11.99 -22.57
CA LEU A 404 29.28 -12.80 -21.37
C LEU A 404 30.76 -12.81 -20.97
N GLN A 405 31.02 -12.49 -19.70
CA GLN A 405 32.36 -12.53 -19.13
C GLN A 405 32.92 -13.95 -19.10
N GLU A 406 32.05 -14.90 -18.79
CA GLU A 406 32.35 -16.34 -18.79
C GLU A 406 31.25 -17.08 -19.54
N LYS A 407 31.65 -17.94 -20.47
CA LYS A 407 30.70 -18.78 -21.23
C LYS A 407 30.27 -19.96 -20.36
N PRO A 408 28.96 -20.27 -20.24
CA PRO A 408 28.52 -21.41 -19.46
C PRO A 408 29.09 -22.70 -20.05
N ALA A 409 29.56 -23.60 -19.18
CA ALA A 409 29.98 -24.92 -19.61
C ALA A 409 28.78 -25.74 -20.13
N ALA A 410 28.99 -26.49 -21.21
CA ALA A 410 28.01 -27.42 -21.77
C ALA A 410 27.86 -28.70 -20.93
N SER A 411 27.44 -28.58 -19.67
CA SER A 411 27.37 -29.69 -18.70
C SER A 411 26.45 -30.85 -19.11
N THR A 412 25.47 -30.59 -19.99
CA THR A 412 24.54 -31.59 -20.57
C THR A 412 24.67 -31.71 -22.09
N GLY A 413 25.78 -31.22 -22.66
CA GLY A 413 25.96 -31.07 -24.11
C GLY A 413 25.29 -29.83 -24.70
N TRP A 414 24.61 -29.02 -23.88
CA TRP A 414 23.97 -27.76 -24.27
C TRP A 414 24.51 -26.60 -23.44
N ILE A 415 24.78 -25.47 -24.09
CA ILE A 415 24.89 -24.18 -23.40
C ILE A 415 23.48 -23.65 -23.20
N VAL A 416 23.14 -23.34 -21.95
CA VAL A 416 21.82 -22.86 -21.56
C VAL A 416 21.93 -21.46 -20.97
N LEU A 417 21.12 -20.53 -21.46
CA LEU A 417 21.21 -19.11 -21.12
C LEU A 417 19.85 -18.50 -20.82
N GLY A 418 19.81 -17.61 -19.83
CA GLY A 418 18.61 -16.88 -19.45
C GLY A 418 18.89 -15.85 -18.37
N PHE A 419 17.84 -15.29 -17.76
CA PHE A 419 18.00 -14.52 -16.53
C PHE A 419 18.73 -15.34 -15.46
N ILE A 420 18.39 -16.63 -15.37
CA ILE A 420 19.11 -17.68 -14.64
C ILE A 420 19.58 -18.76 -15.63
N ASN A 421 20.82 -19.21 -15.57
CA ASN A 421 21.28 -20.31 -16.43
C ASN A 421 20.68 -21.65 -15.99
N GLN A 422 20.86 -22.03 -14.72
CA GLN A 422 20.43 -23.31 -14.17
C GLN A 422 19.44 -23.10 -13.01
N ASN A 423 18.14 -23.28 -13.25
CA ASN A 423 17.12 -23.12 -12.23
C ASN A 423 16.71 -24.44 -11.58
N TYR A 424 17.00 -24.58 -10.29
CA TYR A 424 16.57 -25.65 -9.40
C TYR A 424 15.46 -25.19 -8.42
N GLY A 425 15.14 -23.89 -8.43
CA GLY A 425 14.21 -23.25 -7.51
C GLY A 425 12.87 -22.88 -8.13
N VAL A 426 12.17 -21.94 -7.49
CA VAL A 426 10.84 -21.48 -7.88
C VAL A 426 10.93 -20.04 -8.35
N ILE A 427 10.30 -19.71 -9.48
CA ILE A 427 10.11 -18.33 -9.95
C ILE A 427 8.60 -18.12 -10.13
N ARG A 428 8.04 -17.05 -9.56
CA ARG A 428 6.61 -16.77 -9.76
C ARG A 428 6.25 -15.29 -9.71
N ASN A 429 5.11 -14.96 -10.32
CA ASN A 429 4.51 -13.62 -10.31
C ASN A 429 5.45 -12.50 -10.81
N LEU A 430 6.29 -12.80 -11.82
CA LEU A 430 7.28 -11.87 -12.35
C LEU A 430 7.01 -11.59 -13.83
N THR A 431 7.12 -10.31 -14.21
CA THR A 431 7.05 -9.90 -15.62
C THR A 431 8.43 -9.47 -16.11
N MET A 432 8.91 -10.07 -17.20
CA MET A 432 10.02 -9.54 -17.99
C MET A 432 9.42 -8.61 -19.04
N GLY A 433 9.51 -7.31 -18.79
CA GLY A 433 8.80 -6.23 -19.48
C GLY A 433 9.44 -5.77 -20.77
N GLU A 434 8.92 -4.65 -21.27
CA GLU A 434 9.37 -4.03 -22.52
C GLU A 434 10.88 -3.74 -22.52
N GLY A 435 11.46 -3.81 -23.71
CA GLY A 435 12.88 -3.60 -23.90
C GLY A 435 13.76 -4.73 -23.37
N CYS A 436 13.25 -5.78 -22.72
CA CYS A 436 14.06 -6.96 -22.46
C CYS A 436 14.46 -7.64 -23.79
N GLU A 437 15.71 -8.10 -23.90
CA GLU A 437 16.16 -8.84 -25.08
C GLU A 437 17.25 -9.86 -24.78
N LEU A 438 17.24 -10.98 -25.51
CA LEU A 438 18.30 -11.99 -25.51
C LEU A 438 18.78 -12.18 -26.94
N LYS A 439 20.08 -11.98 -27.21
CA LYS A 439 20.68 -12.19 -28.53
C LYS A 439 22.06 -12.82 -28.49
N MET A 440 22.51 -13.34 -29.63
CA MET A 440 23.91 -13.77 -29.81
C MET A 440 24.89 -12.58 -29.75
N THR A 441 24.55 -11.50 -30.46
CA THR A 441 25.29 -10.23 -30.50
C THR A 441 24.30 -9.06 -30.39
N PRO A 442 24.69 -7.89 -29.86
CA PRO A 442 23.76 -6.77 -29.68
C PRO A 442 23.15 -6.26 -31.00
N ASP A 443 23.96 -6.25 -32.05
CA ASP A 443 23.71 -5.65 -33.36
C ASP A 443 23.41 -6.68 -34.45
N ASP A 444 23.21 -7.95 -34.08
CA ASP A 444 23.07 -9.09 -34.99
C ASP A 444 24.29 -9.30 -35.92
N SER A 445 25.47 -8.76 -35.57
CA SER A 445 26.71 -9.04 -36.31
C SER A 445 27.07 -10.53 -36.26
N PRO A 446 27.66 -11.08 -37.35
CA PRO A 446 28.05 -12.48 -37.37
C PRO A 446 29.03 -12.88 -36.25
N ILE A 447 28.84 -14.07 -35.69
CA ILE A 447 29.68 -14.63 -34.62
C ILE A 447 30.09 -16.07 -34.93
N ASN A 448 31.36 -16.37 -34.68
CA ASN A 448 31.87 -17.74 -34.68
C ASN A 448 31.67 -18.34 -33.29
N ILE A 449 31.04 -19.51 -33.23
CA ILE A 449 30.87 -20.26 -31.99
C ILE A 449 31.60 -21.60 -32.09
N ALA A 450 32.24 -22.01 -30.99
CA ALA A 450 32.92 -23.30 -30.91
C ALA A 450 31.91 -24.43 -30.61
N GLU A 451 30.78 -24.09 -29.99
CA GLU A 451 29.75 -25.03 -29.58
C GLU A 451 28.58 -25.03 -30.57
N SER A 452 28.15 -26.21 -30.98
CA SER A 452 27.04 -26.40 -31.93
C SER A 452 25.66 -26.13 -31.35
N VAL A 453 25.53 -26.03 -30.01
CA VAL A 453 24.24 -26.17 -29.35
C VAL A 453 24.05 -25.21 -28.17
N ILE A 454 23.38 -24.08 -28.46
CA ILE A 454 23.10 -23.00 -27.51
C ILE A 454 21.59 -22.75 -27.47
N THR A 455 20.99 -22.76 -26.28
CA THR A 455 19.57 -22.47 -26.09
C THR A 455 19.29 -21.35 -25.10
N PHE A 456 18.37 -20.46 -25.46
CA PHE A 456 17.95 -19.34 -24.62
C PHE A 456 16.55 -19.56 -24.04
N GLY A 457 16.34 -19.13 -22.80
CA GLY A 457 15.02 -18.95 -22.22
C GLY A 457 15.01 -17.73 -21.31
N MET A 458 14.03 -16.85 -21.46
CA MET A 458 14.03 -15.56 -20.75
C MET A 458 14.20 -15.74 -19.24
N PHE A 459 13.38 -16.58 -18.59
CA PHE A 459 13.44 -16.77 -17.15
C PHE A 459 14.57 -17.71 -16.75
N CYS A 460 14.75 -18.79 -17.52
CA CYS A 460 15.94 -19.61 -17.36
C CYS A 460 16.38 -20.34 -18.61
N GLY A 461 17.69 -20.59 -18.70
CA GLY A 461 18.27 -21.45 -19.72
C GLY A 461 17.84 -22.91 -19.53
N ALA A 462 17.95 -23.43 -18.32
CA ALA A 462 17.52 -24.78 -17.96
C ALA A 462 16.64 -24.78 -16.71
N LEU A 463 15.54 -25.55 -16.77
CA LEU A 463 14.65 -25.84 -15.65
C LEU A 463 14.79 -27.30 -15.23
N TRP A 464 15.05 -27.56 -13.96
CA TRP A 464 15.29 -28.91 -13.43
C TRP A 464 14.07 -29.48 -12.69
N ASP A 465 14.13 -30.77 -12.36
CA ASP A 465 13.07 -31.63 -11.85
C ASP A 465 12.09 -31.01 -10.85
N ASN A 466 12.61 -30.42 -9.78
CA ASN A 466 11.82 -29.86 -8.67
C ASN A 466 11.60 -28.34 -8.80
N ALA A 467 12.06 -27.77 -9.90
CA ALA A 467 11.95 -26.35 -10.17
C ALA A 467 10.61 -26.03 -10.82
N SER A 468 10.12 -24.82 -10.60
CA SER A 468 8.88 -24.37 -11.23
C SER A 468 8.91 -22.90 -11.62
N ILE A 469 8.25 -22.57 -12.72
CA ILE A 469 7.97 -21.20 -13.13
C ILE A 469 6.46 -21.04 -13.26
N SER A 470 5.87 -20.09 -12.53
CA SER A 470 4.42 -19.94 -12.52
C SER A 470 3.92 -18.50 -12.53
N ASN A 471 2.82 -18.25 -13.24
CA ASN A 471 2.21 -16.92 -13.33
C ASN A 471 3.21 -15.83 -13.76
N CYS A 472 4.10 -16.17 -14.71
CA CYS A 472 5.11 -15.27 -15.23
C CYS A 472 4.76 -14.79 -16.64
N LYS A 473 5.18 -13.58 -16.99
CA LYS A 473 4.94 -12.98 -18.31
C LYS A 473 6.25 -12.57 -18.98
N ASN A 474 6.41 -12.89 -20.25
CA ASN A 474 7.56 -12.47 -21.05
C ASN A 474 7.14 -11.53 -22.19
N TYR A 475 7.75 -10.35 -22.28
CA TYR A 475 7.66 -9.42 -23.41
C TYR A 475 8.99 -9.30 -24.18
N ALA A 476 10.02 -10.05 -23.77
CA ALA A 476 11.36 -9.92 -24.33
C ALA A 476 11.47 -10.47 -25.76
N TYR A 477 12.26 -9.79 -26.57
CA TYR A 477 12.68 -10.31 -27.87
C TYR A 477 13.81 -11.32 -27.70
N VAL A 478 13.66 -12.53 -28.25
CA VAL A 478 14.69 -13.58 -28.16
C VAL A 478 15.16 -13.95 -29.57
N LYS A 479 16.45 -13.73 -29.86
CA LYS A 479 17.11 -14.17 -31.09
C LYS A 479 18.30 -15.07 -30.78
N ALA A 480 18.13 -16.38 -30.95
CA ALA A 480 19.07 -17.39 -30.45
C ALA A 480 19.29 -18.51 -31.47
N CYS A 481 20.31 -19.36 -31.28
CA CYS A 481 20.43 -20.60 -32.05
C CYS A 481 19.15 -21.44 -31.87
N SER A 482 18.95 -21.96 -30.66
CA SER A 482 17.64 -22.43 -30.21
C SER A 482 17.13 -21.55 -29.07
N GLY A 483 15.83 -21.53 -28.85
CA GLY A 483 15.32 -20.85 -27.65
C GLY A 483 13.82 -20.75 -27.53
N ALA A 484 13.38 -20.28 -26.36
CA ALA A 484 11.99 -20.02 -26.12
C ALA A 484 11.72 -18.80 -25.24
N GLY A 485 10.45 -18.41 -25.19
CA GLY A 485 10.02 -17.23 -24.45
C GLY A 485 10.11 -17.37 -22.93
N ILE A 486 10.05 -18.58 -22.35
CA ILE A 486 10.11 -18.76 -20.89
C ILE A 486 11.35 -19.57 -20.48
N VAL A 487 11.51 -20.78 -21.02
CA VAL A 487 12.58 -21.72 -20.64
C VAL A 487 13.32 -22.22 -21.87
N GLY A 488 14.65 -22.25 -21.84
CA GLY A 488 15.41 -22.89 -22.91
C GLY A 488 15.14 -24.39 -22.94
N MET A 489 15.65 -25.13 -21.97
CA MET A 489 15.49 -26.58 -21.87
C MET A 489 14.86 -26.98 -20.54
N MET A 490 13.81 -27.80 -20.56
CA MET A 490 13.25 -28.39 -19.34
C MET A 490 13.73 -29.82 -19.17
N TYR A 491 14.48 -30.09 -18.10
CA TYR A 491 14.86 -31.42 -17.62
C TYR A 491 13.96 -31.78 -16.44
N GLY A 492 12.67 -32.03 -16.70
CA GLY A 492 11.64 -32.11 -15.65
C GLY A 492 11.05 -30.74 -15.28
N GLY A 493 10.53 -30.59 -14.07
CA GLY A 493 9.97 -29.34 -13.57
C GLY A 493 8.59 -28.98 -14.12
N MET A 494 8.10 -27.81 -13.72
CA MET A 494 6.77 -27.31 -14.08
C MET A 494 6.83 -25.88 -14.63
N VAL A 495 6.15 -25.63 -15.75
CA VAL A 495 5.84 -24.29 -16.23
C VAL A 495 4.32 -24.16 -16.29
N GLU A 496 3.75 -23.30 -15.44
CA GLU A 496 2.30 -23.20 -15.27
C GLU A 496 1.79 -21.74 -15.39
N LYS A 497 0.71 -21.52 -16.14
CA LYS A 497 0.05 -20.19 -16.24
C LYS A 497 1.00 -19.08 -16.70
N CYS A 498 2.02 -19.44 -17.49
CA CYS A 498 2.96 -18.48 -18.04
C CYS A 498 2.49 -17.99 -19.41
N ILE A 499 2.76 -16.72 -19.70
CA ILE A 499 2.34 -16.09 -20.96
C ILE A 499 3.54 -15.48 -21.67
N ASN A 500 3.78 -15.89 -22.91
CA ASN A 500 4.75 -15.25 -23.78
C ASN A 500 4.07 -14.27 -24.75
N TYR A 501 4.51 -13.02 -24.74
CA TYR A 501 4.17 -11.98 -25.73
C TYR A 501 5.37 -11.64 -26.63
N GLY A 502 6.59 -11.96 -26.19
CA GLY A 502 7.82 -11.68 -26.92
C GLY A 502 7.98 -12.49 -28.19
N ASN A 503 8.52 -11.87 -29.25
CA ASN A 503 8.83 -12.58 -30.49
C ASN A 503 10.11 -13.41 -30.32
N ILE A 504 10.09 -14.65 -30.81
CA ILE A 504 11.18 -15.63 -30.68
C ILE A 504 11.63 -16.03 -32.09
N VAL A 505 12.90 -15.77 -32.39
CA VAL A 505 13.46 -15.91 -33.74
C VAL A 505 14.75 -16.73 -33.69
N ALA A 506 14.85 -17.77 -34.50
CA ALA A 506 16.10 -18.49 -34.68
C ALA A 506 17.11 -17.61 -35.42
N VAL A 507 18.39 -17.74 -35.08
CA VAL A 507 19.47 -17.18 -35.90
C VAL A 507 19.49 -17.86 -37.26
N GLY A 508 19.89 -17.10 -38.29
CA GLY A 508 20.16 -17.63 -39.61
C GLY A 508 21.66 -17.72 -39.84
N THR A 509 22.14 -17.09 -40.91
CA THR A 509 23.55 -17.08 -41.31
C THR A 509 24.46 -16.26 -40.39
N GLU A 510 23.90 -15.56 -39.39
CA GLU A 510 24.66 -14.77 -38.43
C GLU A 510 25.48 -15.64 -37.46
N VAL A 511 25.16 -16.92 -37.32
CA VAL A 511 25.95 -17.86 -36.53
C VAL A 511 26.75 -18.77 -37.47
N ILE A 512 28.06 -18.80 -37.24
CA ILE A 512 29.00 -19.64 -37.97
C ILE A 512 29.57 -20.66 -36.96
N ALA A 513 29.31 -21.94 -37.21
CA ALA A 513 29.78 -23.04 -36.38
C ALA A 513 30.48 -24.11 -37.25
N GLU A 514 31.44 -24.83 -36.67
CA GLU A 514 32.12 -25.95 -37.35
C GLU A 514 31.22 -27.18 -37.50
N GLU A 515 30.15 -27.25 -36.70
CA GLU A 515 29.17 -28.32 -36.63
C GLU A 515 27.73 -27.81 -36.88
N TYR A 516 26.78 -28.73 -37.01
CA TYR A 516 25.35 -28.42 -37.18
C TYR A 516 24.80 -27.60 -36.00
N VAL A 517 24.06 -26.53 -36.30
CA VAL A 517 23.37 -25.70 -35.30
C VAL A 517 21.89 -26.04 -35.28
N ASP A 518 21.35 -26.46 -34.14
CA ASP A 518 19.92 -26.61 -33.96
C ASP A 518 19.27 -25.21 -33.90
N ASN A 519 18.43 -24.91 -34.90
CA ASN A 519 17.78 -23.60 -35.09
C ASN A 519 16.29 -23.65 -34.74
N SER A 520 15.98 -24.12 -33.53
CA SER A 520 14.62 -24.45 -33.12
C SER A 520 14.05 -23.45 -32.10
N THR A 521 12.82 -22.97 -32.33
CA THR A 521 12.22 -21.93 -31.46
C THR A 521 10.83 -22.24 -30.94
N SER A 522 10.53 -21.81 -29.72
CA SER A 522 9.22 -22.03 -29.10
C SER A 522 8.68 -20.83 -28.32
N GLY A 523 7.36 -20.74 -28.14
CA GLY A 523 6.79 -19.69 -27.30
C GLY A 523 7.03 -19.87 -25.81
N ILE A 524 6.99 -21.12 -25.29
CA ILE A 524 7.11 -21.38 -23.85
C ILE A 524 8.44 -22.06 -23.52
N ALA A 525 8.68 -23.27 -24.00
CA ALA A 525 9.90 -24.03 -23.71
C ALA A 525 10.44 -24.70 -24.96
N TYR A 526 11.75 -24.61 -25.25
CA TYR A 526 12.28 -25.26 -26.47
C TYR A 526 12.13 -26.78 -26.38
N GLY A 527 12.52 -27.37 -25.25
CA GLY A 527 12.39 -28.79 -24.99
C GLY A 527 11.66 -29.08 -23.68
N CYS A 528 10.77 -30.07 -23.72
CA CYS A 528 10.13 -30.63 -22.52
C CYS A 528 10.52 -32.09 -22.43
N VAL A 529 11.51 -32.36 -21.57
CA VAL A 529 12.04 -33.72 -21.39
C VAL A 529 11.82 -34.25 -19.98
N LYS A 530 11.74 -35.58 -19.87
CA LYS A 530 11.81 -36.26 -18.58
C LYS A 530 13.22 -36.11 -18.01
N SER A 531 13.31 -35.93 -16.70
CA SER A 531 14.60 -35.85 -16.04
C SER A 531 15.28 -37.22 -15.91
N LEU A 532 16.57 -37.20 -15.58
CA LEU A 532 17.34 -38.39 -15.22
C LEU A 532 16.70 -39.16 -14.03
N ASN A 533 15.97 -38.46 -13.15
CA ASN A 533 15.24 -39.06 -12.02
C ASN A 533 13.82 -39.52 -12.39
N GLN A 534 13.50 -39.60 -13.68
CA GLN A 534 12.22 -40.06 -14.20
C GLN A 534 11.03 -39.12 -13.89
N ILE A 535 11.28 -37.86 -13.54
CA ILE A 535 10.23 -36.85 -13.32
C ILE A 535 9.86 -36.23 -14.67
N ARG A 536 8.57 -36.19 -14.98
CA ARG A 536 8.07 -35.61 -16.24
C ARG A 536 8.11 -34.09 -16.18
N GLY A 537 8.65 -33.45 -17.21
CA GLY A 537 8.44 -32.02 -17.44
C GLY A 537 6.96 -31.75 -17.75
N ARG A 538 6.41 -30.67 -17.20
CA ARG A 538 5.00 -30.34 -17.39
C ARG A 538 4.83 -28.89 -17.80
N ILE A 539 4.06 -28.64 -18.87
CA ILE A 539 3.66 -27.31 -19.32
C ILE A 539 2.13 -27.24 -19.24
N VAL A 540 1.62 -26.39 -18.36
CA VAL A 540 0.19 -26.38 -17.97
C VAL A 540 -0.39 -24.98 -18.08
N ASP A 541 -1.52 -24.83 -18.76
CA ASP A 541 -2.28 -23.58 -18.88
C ASP A 541 -1.43 -22.38 -19.37
N CYS A 542 -0.41 -22.64 -20.18
CA CYS A 542 0.47 -21.62 -20.73
C CYS A 542 -0.03 -21.08 -22.06
N GLN A 543 0.32 -19.83 -22.37
CA GLN A 543 -0.15 -19.14 -23.57
C GLN A 543 0.99 -18.50 -24.36
N ASN A 544 0.94 -18.63 -25.68
CA ASN A 544 1.83 -17.91 -26.58
C ASN A 544 1.07 -16.91 -27.47
N ASN A 545 1.48 -15.66 -27.40
CA ASN A 545 0.99 -14.51 -28.18
C ASN A 545 2.09 -13.89 -29.05
N GLY A 546 3.36 -14.22 -28.81
CA GLY A 546 4.51 -13.73 -29.58
C GLY A 546 4.77 -14.55 -30.84
N VAL A 547 5.19 -13.88 -31.92
CA VAL A 547 5.50 -14.54 -33.20
C VAL A 547 6.72 -15.44 -33.05
N ILE A 548 6.60 -16.68 -33.52
CA ILE A 548 7.66 -17.69 -33.48
C ILE A 548 8.18 -17.94 -34.89
N LYS A 549 9.49 -17.75 -35.08
CA LYS A 549 10.18 -18.09 -36.33
C LYS A 549 11.38 -18.99 -36.03
N GLY A 550 11.38 -20.20 -36.58
CA GLY A 550 12.46 -21.17 -36.45
C GLY A 550 13.07 -21.52 -37.81
N GLY A 551 14.30 -22.04 -37.80
CA GLY A 551 14.89 -22.69 -38.97
C GLY A 551 14.34 -24.12 -39.07
N TYR A 552 14.97 -25.03 -38.33
CA TYR A 552 14.65 -26.45 -38.36
C TYR A 552 13.28 -26.77 -37.75
N ARG A 553 13.00 -26.33 -36.51
CA ARG A 553 11.69 -26.51 -35.86
C ARG A 553 11.11 -25.19 -35.35
N ALA A 554 9.78 -25.07 -35.36
CA ALA A 554 9.10 -23.97 -34.70
C ALA A 554 7.79 -24.43 -34.04
N ALA A 555 7.54 -23.99 -32.81
CA ALA A 555 6.31 -24.34 -32.11
C ALA A 555 5.71 -23.20 -31.27
N GLY A 556 4.39 -23.13 -31.17
CA GLY A 556 3.75 -22.16 -30.30
C GLY A 556 4.05 -22.39 -28.82
N ILE A 557 4.15 -23.65 -28.37
CA ILE A 557 4.41 -23.99 -26.97
C ILE A 557 5.76 -24.69 -26.80
N CYS A 558 5.99 -25.82 -27.49
CA CYS A 558 7.20 -26.61 -27.30
C CYS A 558 7.71 -27.27 -28.59
N SER A 559 8.95 -26.99 -28.99
CA SER A 559 9.51 -27.50 -30.25
C SER A 559 9.86 -28.97 -30.21
N ARG A 560 10.44 -29.43 -29.10
CA ARG A 560 10.91 -30.82 -28.97
C ARG A 560 10.35 -31.44 -27.69
N HIS A 561 9.33 -32.28 -27.86
CA HIS A 561 8.69 -32.97 -26.76
C HIS A 561 9.20 -34.41 -26.70
N GLU A 562 10.11 -34.68 -25.76
CA GLU A 562 10.79 -35.97 -25.65
C GLU A 562 10.80 -36.50 -24.21
N GLU A 563 11.20 -37.76 -24.03
CA GLU A 563 11.35 -38.57 -22.82
C GLU A 563 10.13 -38.65 -21.88
N GLY A 564 9.04 -37.95 -22.17
CA GLY A 564 7.72 -38.18 -21.62
C GLY A 564 7.16 -37.06 -20.76
N GLY A 565 7.19 -35.83 -21.28
CA GLY A 565 6.50 -34.68 -20.69
C GLY A 565 4.98 -34.69 -20.89
N ASP A 566 4.32 -33.73 -20.24
CA ASP A 566 2.89 -33.47 -20.42
C ASP A 566 2.65 -32.00 -20.78
N ILE A 567 1.95 -31.74 -21.89
CA ILE A 567 1.48 -30.41 -22.29
C ILE A 567 -0.05 -30.39 -22.18
N VAL A 568 -0.57 -29.58 -21.27
CA VAL A 568 -1.99 -29.60 -20.90
C VAL A 568 -2.57 -28.19 -20.91
N GLY A 569 -3.74 -28.00 -21.52
CA GLY A 569 -4.49 -26.74 -21.44
C GLY A 569 -3.80 -25.53 -22.08
N CYS A 570 -2.74 -25.75 -22.88
CA CYS A 570 -1.95 -24.68 -23.45
C CYS A 570 -2.57 -24.11 -24.72
N ILE A 571 -2.39 -22.80 -24.95
CA ILE A 571 -2.99 -22.09 -26.09
C ILE A 571 -1.94 -21.33 -26.88
N ASN A 572 -1.93 -21.51 -28.19
CA ASN A 572 -1.17 -20.66 -29.10
C ASN A 572 -2.11 -19.76 -29.90
N TYR A 573 -1.92 -18.44 -29.78
CA TYR A 573 -2.60 -17.43 -30.59
C TYR A 573 -1.71 -16.89 -31.72
N ALA A 574 -0.40 -17.07 -31.61
CA ALA A 574 0.56 -16.40 -32.47
C ALA A 574 0.88 -17.18 -33.75
N LYS A 575 1.44 -16.46 -34.73
CA LYS A 575 2.01 -17.07 -35.93
C LYS A 575 3.27 -17.88 -35.57
N VAL A 576 3.35 -19.10 -36.11
CA VAL A 576 4.49 -20.02 -36.00
C VAL A 576 5.00 -20.33 -37.39
N THR A 577 6.29 -20.15 -37.65
CA THR A 577 6.91 -20.42 -38.95
C THR A 577 8.21 -21.19 -38.81
N SER A 578 8.36 -22.30 -39.53
CA SER A 578 9.63 -23.01 -39.71
C SER A 578 10.09 -22.92 -41.15
N ASP A 579 11.33 -22.49 -41.37
CA ASP A 579 11.88 -22.29 -42.72
C ASP A 579 12.38 -23.60 -43.37
N GLU A 580 12.66 -24.67 -42.59
CA GLU A 580 13.32 -25.88 -43.12
C GLU A 580 12.55 -27.20 -42.95
N TRP A 581 12.02 -27.53 -41.75
CA TRP A 581 11.50 -28.87 -41.49
C TRP A 581 10.08 -28.93 -40.92
N ALA A 582 9.86 -28.52 -39.67
CA ALA A 582 8.59 -28.78 -39.01
C ALA A 582 8.07 -27.59 -38.19
N ALA A 583 6.82 -27.20 -38.46
CA ALA A 583 6.08 -26.25 -37.65
C ALA A 583 4.85 -26.91 -37.00
N GLY A 584 4.63 -26.61 -35.72
CA GLY A 584 3.46 -27.07 -34.98
C GLY A 584 2.81 -25.96 -34.18
N GLY A 585 1.48 -25.85 -34.22
CA GLY A 585 0.77 -24.83 -33.45
C GLY A 585 1.00 -24.93 -31.94
N ILE A 586 1.07 -26.16 -31.41
CA ILE A 586 1.43 -26.42 -30.01
C ILE A 586 2.81 -27.04 -29.93
N CYS A 587 3.05 -28.13 -30.67
CA CYS A 587 4.30 -28.87 -30.61
C CYS A 587 4.86 -29.14 -32.01
N SER A 588 6.15 -28.87 -32.26
CA SER A 588 6.74 -29.14 -33.58
C SER A 588 7.01 -30.62 -33.76
N GLU A 589 7.73 -31.25 -32.84
CA GLU A 589 8.05 -32.67 -32.87
C GLU A 589 7.77 -33.33 -31.52
N VAL A 590 7.06 -34.46 -31.58
CA VAL A 590 6.94 -35.41 -30.46
C VAL A 590 7.82 -36.63 -30.77
N GLY A 591 8.81 -36.88 -29.93
CA GLY A 591 9.86 -37.90 -30.12
C GLY A 591 9.89 -38.96 -29.02
N MET A 592 11.11 -39.33 -28.57
CA MET A 592 11.35 -40.40 -27.58
C MET A 592 10.56 -40.16 -26.27
N GLY A 593 10.31 -41.13 -25.37
CA GLY A 593 9.42 -41.00 -24.18
C GLY A 593 7.88 -41.13 -24.30
N ASN A 594 7.21 -41.44 -23.19
CA ASN A 594 5.74 -41.49 -23.11
C ASN A 594 5.16 -40.08 -22.96
N ALA A 595 4.56 -39.53 -24.01
CA ALA A 595 4.16 -38.14 -24.12
C ALA A 595 2.63 -37.92 -24.02
N THR A 596 2.22 -36.78 -23.46
CA THR A 596 0.80 -36.36 -23.46
C THR A 596 0.64 -34.94 -24.01
N LEU A 597 -0.26 -34.77 -24.98
CA LEU A 597 -0.89 -33.48 -25.31
C LEU A 597 -2.38 -33.57 -25.02
N GLU A 598 -2.88 -32.71 -24.14
CA GLU A 598 -4.27 -32.76 -23.70
C GLU A 598 -4.91 -31.36 -23.64
N SER A 599 -6.10 -31.21 -24.24
CA SER A 599 -6.91 -29.99 -24.13
C SER A 599 -6.20 -28.71 -24.60
N CYS A 600 -5.25 -28.84 -25.53
CA CYS A 600 -4.53 -27.69 -26.08
C CYS A 600 -5.24 -27.10 -27.29
N VAL A 601 -5.08 -25.79 -27.49
CA VAL A 601 -5.76 -25.07 -28.58
C VAL A 601 -4.78 -24.24 -29.40
N ASN A 602 -4.77 -24.43 -30.71
CA ASN A 602 -4.07 -23.52 -31.61
C ASN A 602 -5.08 -22.67 -32.40
N MET A 603 -5.00 -21.35 -32.24
CA MET A 603 -5.73 -20.34 -33.00
C MET A 603 -4.82 -19.58 -33.98
N GLY A 604 -3.50 -19.71 -33.83
CA GLY A 604 -2.52 -19.02 -34.67
C GLY A 604 -2.28 -19.68 -36.04
N GLU A 605 -1.69 -18.90 -36.95
CA GLU A 605 -1.20 -19.40 -38.24
C GLU A 605 0.05 -20.28 -38.05
N VAL A 606 0.09 -21.46 -38.66
CA VAL A 606 1.24 -22.38 -38.66
C VAL A 606 1.71 -22.58 -40.10
N SER A 607 2.97 -22.25 -40.37
CA SER A 607 3.53 -22.28 -41.72
C SER A 607 4.88 -22.99 -41.76
N SER A 608 5.09 -23.88 -42.74
CA SER A 608 6.40 -24.49 -43.01
C SER A 608 6.60 -24.75 -44.50
N THR A 609 7.85 -24.83 -44.94
CA THR A 609 8.20 -25.27 -46.30
C THR A 609 8.10 -26.79 -46.47
N ASN A 610 8.04 -27.56 -45.38
CA ASN A 610 8.06 -29.01 -45.41
C ASN A 610 6.88 -29.61 -44.64
N ILE A 611 6.86 -29.54 -43.32
CA ILE A 611 5.78 -30.16 -42.52
C ILE A 611 5.12 -29.12 -41.62
N ALA A 612 3.80 -28.96 -41.76
CA ALA A 612 3.01 -28.09 -40.88
C ALA A 612 1.85 -28.85 -40.25
N GLY A 613 1.71 -28.72 -38.93
CA GLY A 613 0.62 -29.30 -38.16
C GLY A 613 -0.09 -28.26 -37.31
N GLY A 614 -1.42 -28.23 -37.37
CA GLY A 614 -2.23 -27.29 -36.59
C GLY A 614 -2.05 -27.46 -35.08
N ILE A 615 -1.78 -28.67 -34.59
CA ILE A 615 -1.39 -28.94 -33.20
C ILE A 615 0.03 -29.49 -33.13
N VAL A 616 0.29 -30.61 -33.82
CA VAL A 616 1.58 -31.31 -33.83
C VAL A 616 2.18 -31.33 -35.23
N GLY A 617 3.40 -30.82 -35.42
CA GLY A 617 4.08 -30.90 -36.72
C GLY A 617 4.39 -32.34 -37.13
N VAL A 618 5.22 -33.02 -36.34
CA VAL A 618 5.68 -34.41 -36.57
C VAL A 618 5.47 -35.24 -35.30
N ALA A 619 4.88 -36.42 -35.47
CA ALA A 619 4.82 -37.46 -34.45
C ALA A 619 5.77 -38.61 -34.84
N ASP A 620 6.93 -38.67 -34.20
CA ASP A 620 7.99 -39.67 -34.38
C ASP A 620 8.06 -40.62 -33.17
N ILE A 621 7.20 -41.64 -33.16
CA ILE A 621 6.82 -42.37 -31.95
C ILE A 621 7.61 -43.68 -31.82
N TYR A 622 8.88 -43.62 -31.44
CA TYR A 622 9.75 -44.80 -31.37
C TYR A 622 9.73 -45.51 -29.99
N ASN A 623 9.18 -46.72 -29.88
CA ASN A 623 9.09 -47.55 -28.67
C ASN A 623 8.22 -46.99 -27.51
N LEU A 624 7.21 -46.15 -27.78
CA LEU A 624 6.54 -45.34 -26.75
C LEU A 624 5.04 -45.16 -26.97
N THR A 625 4.35 -44.59 -25.99
CA THR A 625 2.95 -44.16 -26.10
C THR A 625 2.86 -42.63 -26.18
N PHE A 626 2.31 -42.11 -27.27
CA PHE A 626 1.90 -40.71 -27.39
C PHE A 626 0.37 -40.61 -27.35
N SER A 627 -0.15 -39.88 -26.37
CA SER A 627 -1.57 -39.56 -26.25
C SER A 627 -1.82 -38.13 -26.68
N LEU A 628 -2.57 -37.95 -27.76
CA LEU A 628 -3.05 -36.65 -28.25
C LEU A 628 -4.57 -36.63 -28.08
N SER A 629 -5.08 -35.83 -27.15
CA SER A 629 -6.51 -35.86 -26.84
C SER A 629 -7.12 -34.50 -26.58
N ARG A 630 -8.39 -34.32 -27.00
CA ARG A 630 -9.17 -33.10 -26.77
C ARG A 630 -8.51 -31.81 -27.26
N CYS A 631 -7.57 -31.91 -28.21
CA CYS A 631 -6.91 -30.75 -28.79
C CYS A 631 -7.74 -30.17 -29.94
N ARG A 632 -7.67 -28.84 -30.11
CA ARG A 632 -8.46 -28.14 -31.13
C ARG A 632 -7.63 -27.16 -31.93
N HIS A 633 -7.69 -27.28 -33.25
CA HIS A 633 -7.12 -26.32 -34.18
C HIS A 633 -8.21 -25.45 -34.82
N GLU A 634 -8.04 -24.13 -34.74
CA GLU A 634 -8.97 -23.13 -35.29
C GLU A 634 -8.30 -22.17 -36.29
N GLY A 635 -6.96 -22.17 -36.36
CA GLY A 635 -6.17 -21.24 -37.18
C GLY A 635 -6.02 -21.64 -38.64
N GLN A 636 -4.90 -21.22 -39.23
CA GLN A 636 -4.53 -21.60 -40.60
C GLN A 636 -3.26 -22.44 -40.58
N VAL A 637 -3.24 -23.53 -41.34
CA VAL A 637 -2.03 -24.35 -41.57
C VAL A 637 -1.63 -24.21 -43.03
N ASN A 638 -0.38 -23.83 -43.30
CA ASN A 638 0.17 -23.70 -44.64
C ASN A 638 1.44 -24.56 -44.77
N SER A 639 1.48 -25.45 -45.76
CA SER A 639 2.72 -26.12 -46.17
C SER A 639 2.79 -26.33 -47.66
N THR A 640 4.00 -26.30 -48.23
CA THR A 640 4.26 -26.68 -49.62
C THR A 640 4.42 -28.18 -49.83
N ASP A 641 4.62 -28.96 -48.77
CA ASP A 641 4.67 -30.43 -48.83
C ASP A 641 3.54 -31.03 -47.97
N ILE A 642 3.77 -31.29 -46.68
CA ILE A 642 2.79 -31.97 -45.81
C ILE A 642 2.08 -30.97 -44.89
N ALA A 643 0.74 -30.94 -44.94
CA ALA A 643 -0.08 -30.12 -44.04
C ALA A 643 -1.22 -30.93 -43.39
N GLY A 644 -1.36 -30.83 -42.07
CA GLY A 644 -2.47 -31.44 -41.33
C GLY A 644 -3.06 -30.53 -40.27
N GLY A 645 -4.38 -30.56 -40.10
CA GLY A 645 -5.10 -29.70 -39.16
C GLY A 645 -4.87 -30.08 -37.69
N VAL A 646 -4.61 -31.35 -37.39
CA VAL A 646 -4.20 -31.78 -36.05
C VAL A 646 -2.73 -32.19 -36.07
N CYS A 647 -2.36 -33.14 -36.93
CA CYS A 647 -0.99 -33.62 -37.05
C CYS A 647 -0.48 -33.50 -38.49
N GLY A 648 0.71 -32.93 -38.71
CA GLY A 648 1.32 -32.86 -40.04
C GLY A 648 1.73 -34.24 -40.54
N LEU A 649 2.74 -34.84 -39.91
CA LEU A 649 3.28 -36.16 -40.26
C LEU A 649 3.23 -37.11 -39.06
N VAL A 650 2.69 -38.31 -39.27
CA VAL A 650 2.88 -39.46 -38.37
C VAL A 650 3.86 -40.43 -39.03
N LYS A 651 5.04 -40.62 -38.42
CA LYS A 651 6.08 -41.52 -38.97
C LYS A 651 5.79 -42.99 -38.66
N LYS A 652 6.21 -43.87 -39.56
CA LYS A 652 6.13 -45.31 -39.36
C LYS A 652 7.16 -45.75 -38.33
N THR A 653 6.67 -45.98 -37.12
CA THR A 653 7.47 -46.35 -35.95
C THR A 653 6.80 -47.50 -35.20
N ASP A 654 7.50 -48.08 -34.22
CA ASP A 654 7.05 -49.21 -33.39
C ASP A 654 6.25 -48.78 -32.14
N GLY A 655 6.02 -47.48 -31.94
CA GLY A 655 5.20 -46.95 -30.85
C GLY A 655 3.70 -46.84 -31.14
N ILE A 656 2.96 -46.41 -30.13
CA ILE A 656 1.50 -46.31 -30.09
C ILE A 656 1.09 -44.84 -30.08
N LEU A 657 0.34 -44.43 -31.11
CA LEU A 657 -0.38 -43.15 -31.14
C LEU A 657 -1.84 -43.38 -30.73
N SER A 658 -2.27 -42.72 -29.67
CA SER A 658 -3.69 -42.58 -29.33
C SER A 658 -4.16 -41.18 -29.70
N MET A 659 -5.13 -41.09 -30.60
CA MET A 659 -5.82 -39.83 -30.92
C MET A 659 -7.29 -39.93 -30.53
N ASP A 660 -7.72 -39.11 -29.57
CA ASP A 660 -9.09 -39.10 -29.08
C ASP A 660 -9.67 -37.68 -29.06
N SER A 661 -10.87 -37.51 -29.62
CA SER A 661 -11.66 -36.27 -29.51
C SER A 661 -10.92 -35.00 -29.94
N ASN A 662 -9.97 -35.12 -30.88
CA ASN A 662 -9.28 -33.97 -31.48
C ASN A 662 -10.12 -33.37 -32.62
N THR A 663 -10.06 -32.05 -32.79
CA THR A 663 -10.88 -31.34 -33.78
C THR A 663 -10.06 -30.34 -34.58
N ASN A 664 -10.41 -30.18 -35.85
CA ASN A 664 -9.92 -29.12 -36.72
C ASN A 664 -11.13 -28.38 -37.30
N SER A 665 -11.27 -27.10 -36.96
CA SER A 665 -12.22 -26.17 -37.58
C SER A 665 -11.54 -25.06 -38.36
N GLY A 666 -10.20 -25.06 -38.41
CA GLY A 666 -9.38 -24.13 -39.17
C GLY A 666 -9.19 -24.55 -40.64
N THR A 667 -8.40 -23.76 -41.37
CA THR A 667 -8.08 -24.05 -42.78
C THR A 667 -6.74 -24.78 -42.90
N VAL A 668 -6.65 -25.72 -43.85
CA VAL A 668 -5.41 -26.47 -44.14
C VAL A 668 -5.09 -26.30 -45.63
N ASN A 669 -3.97 -25.65 -45.92
CA ASN A 669 -3.50 -25.32 -47.26
C ASN A 669 -2.16 -26.03 -47.52
N GLY A 670 -2.21 -27.20 -48.16
CA GLY A 670 -1.04 -28.02 -48.51
C GLY A 670 -1.47 -29.32 -49.21
N VAL A 671 -0.55 -30.27 -49.37
CA VAL A 671 -0.94 -31.60 -49.90
C VAL A 671 -1.78 -32.31 -48.85
N ALA A 672 -3.04 -32.58 -49.18
CA ALA A 672 -3.99 -33.20 -48.26
C ALA A 672 -3.63 -34.66 -47.98
N GLY A 673 -3.64 -35.02 -46.69
CA GLY A 673 -3.39 -36.38 -46.21
C GLY A 673 -4.61 -37.28 -46.09
N SER A 674 -4.38 -38.49 -45.60
CA SER A 674 -5.42 -39.46 -45.25
C SER A 674 -6.23 -38.97 -44.04
N GLU A 675 -7.56 -38.97 -44.17
CA GLU A 675 -8.57 -38.58 -43.17
C GLU A 675 -8.81 -37.07 -43.03
N THR A 676 -9.73 -36.53 -43.85
CA THR A 676 -10.48 -35.28 -43.58
C THR A 676 -9.64 -34.10 -43.06
N ASN A 677 -8.43 -33.91 -43.60
CA ASN A 677 -7.48 -32.86 -43.19
C ASN A 677 -7.06 -32.89 -41.70
N ILE A 678 -7.25 -33.99 -40.97
CA ILE A 678 -6.80 -34.16 -39.58
C ILE A 678 -5.31 -34.52 -39.55
N ILE A 679 -4.90 -35.51 -40.38
CA ILE A 679 -3.51 -35.92 -40.55
C ILE A 679 -3.05 -35.56 -41.97
N GLY A 680 -1.89 -34.92 -42.10
CA GLY A 680 -1.31 -34.56 -43.41
C GLY A 680 -0.62 -35.74 -44.11
N LYS A 681 0.07 -36.61 -43.39
CA LYS A 681 0.60 -37.88 -43.90
C LYS A 681 0.70 -38.89 -42.76
N ASP A 682 0.14 -40.09 -42.95
CA ASP A 682 0.28 -41.19 -42.00
C ASP A 682 1.06 -42.35 -42.64
N GLU A 683 2.31 -42.55 -42.23
CA GLU A 683 3.17 -43.59 -42.78
C GLU A 683 2.90 -44.99 -42.18
N ARG A 684 2.03 -45.09 -41.17
CA ARG A 684 1.64 -46.39 -40.58
C ARG A 684 0.64 -47.14 -41.48
N ILE A 685 -0.09 -46.42 -42.32
CA ILE A 685 -1.06 -46.95 -43.26
C ILE A 685 -0.36 -47.10 -44.61
N SER A 686 -0.31 -48.31 -45.17
CA SER A 686 0.09 -48.47 -46.58
C SER A 686 -1.04 -47.95 -47.46
N LEU A 687 -0.71 -47.07 -48.41
CA LEU A 687 -1.60 -46.68 -49.50
C LEU A 687 -2.15 -47.89 -50.25
#